data_AF-A0A7V2H909-F1
#
_entry.id   AF-A0A7V2H909-F1
#
_cell.length_a   1.000
_cell.length_b   1.000
_cell.length_c   1.000
_cell.angle_alpha   90.00
_cell.angle_beta   90.00
_cell.angle_gamma   90.00
#
_symmetry.space_group_name_H-M   'P 1'
#
loop_
_entity.id
_entity.type
_entity.pdbx_description
1 polymer ?
#
loop_
_entity_poly.entity_id
_entity_poly.type
_entity_poly.pdbx_seq_one_letter_code
_entity_poly.pdbx_strand_id
1 'polypeptide(L)'
;AADLVIAPAGTAADNLLTQIAQGSGNVVTFGPGSVIQMNRGVSPTQRIVLGNAGAGAGLVRNAGGTLVLKPTTAANLGTPTDQILISGAPVLVNGIMPGVVATNNTAGTNGHLVNYDNTNGVVVATYSSTDLSTSILTDTVNQTTNVTLTGPSSAYGLRVGDGATGVTITNTGQQIRIGNGTDPAMLVINKNSIINGGSVNFGTAEGVIFTPSDSALLQLNADIAGTNGIHKIGDGGLALATTAASYSGRTRISGGTITLGGNDFLPTGTDLELLNTGKFNLNGFSQTVRTLNGSRGTTIQMGIDGKLTVGSGSGQFLGNILNNAGSTTSTITKDGPGVLTLGEELHTTAIPSGTLSYNKLAIKNGGVVAVSAGVQSLPAAAGTVSAIVPDNIALDGGTLRIQSINSAAFGSGGASTYTLSSGTTLRGMNVGPNGGTIEVSNPKEIVIYQRANGATIGTDDAPLLSGSGVLTKTGPGFLRLGIGNTGFTGKWVLKDGNVQFQDDRALGADPGSLVTDYITFDGGMLQSNGSGTIGANRGITVAAGGGRINNGGPFLIFSPLTGTGPLEILQGASLSRSVQFNAQSPNYSGVITLTNGRIDVTATDHALGTGTVELLPKFPVAISKTSGAANSRLGNNINFRAGSTIDIRVDGGVGSLILAGDLAGPNTVYKSSAGAAGTFAAGGQGTLVLSGNNTFTGDLVIKTGAVVAESATALGSAAGSTIVYPGAALAFQSAAAITEGTGSADDLYISGTGVAGGGALVNIAGSNSNGGAVNLMQDSTVTMLADALKVGPTRGPAKLTRNGAGTYQTESIRVRSMDLQDGTTTVSTGALPNSPAKVSTTGGLSMLGTAVLDLTNNAMVVRGETLATVEALVDSGYAAAAWNGPGINSSAAAGSLSTAIGVASGADFGGVNFLGQTVALSDVLLRYVRYGDANLSGTVNIGDFAILASNFNLGGRWGTGDFNYDGTVNIGDFSLLAANFNLGVPGDLPRGAAVPEPVAGSLLAIGGLLAGRRRR
;
A
#
# COMPACT_ATOMS: atom_id res chain seq x y z
N ALA A 1 31.18 34.63 -13.53
CA ALA A 1 32.36 34.10 -14.21
C ALA A 1 31.97 33.88 -15.65
N ALA A 2 32.46 34.70 -16.56
CA ALA A 2 32.25 34.54 -17.99
C ALA A 2 33.53 35.01 -18.68
N ASP A 3 33.99 34.26 -19.67
CA ASP A 3 35.11 34.68 -20.50
C ASP A 3 34.62 35.79 -21.43
N LEU A 4 35.19 36.98 -21.27
CA LEU A 4 34.90 38.11 -22.13
C LEU A 4 35.93 38.15 -23.24
N VAL A 5 35.57 37.59 -24.39
CA VAL A 5 36.36 37.68 -25.63
C VAL A 5 35.91 38.92 -26.40
N ILE A 6 36.79 39.89 -26.57
CA ILE A 6 36.51 41.13 -27.30
C ILE A 6 37.23 41.05 -28.65
N ALA A 7 36.45 40.85 -29.71
CA ALA A 7 36.92 40.75 -31.08
C ALA A 7 36.20 41.75 -32.00
N PRO A 8 36.83 42.21 -33.09
CA PRO A 8 36.16 43.05 -34.09
C PRO A 8 35.05 42.28 -34.81
N ALA A 9 33.96 42.97 -35.14
CA ALA A 9 32.81 42.39 -35.85
C ALA A 9 33.03 42.25 -37.38
N GLY A 10 34.20 42.60 -37.91
CA GLY A 10 34.51 42.60 -39.34
C GLY A 10 36.00 42.53 -39.65
N THR A 11 36.35 42.53 -40.94
CA THR A 11 37.73 42.39 -41.46
C THR A 11 38.45 43.73 -41.67
N ALA A 12 37.87 44.85 -41.25
CA ALA A 12 38.45 46.18 -41.45
C ALA A 12 39.60 46.45 -40.45
N ALA A 13 40.64 47.14 -40.92
CA ALA A 13 41.86 47.45 -40.16
C ALA A 13 41.74 48.76 -39.32
N ASP A 14 40.58 49.04 -38.74
CA ASP A 14 40.36 50.23 -37.91
C ASP A 14 40.80 50.01 -36.45
N ASN A 15 41.09 51.10 -35.73
CA ASN A 15 41.33 51.06 -34.29
C ASN A 15 40.07 50.55 -33.55
N LEU A 16 40.23 49.57 -32.66
CA LEU A 16 39.13 48.99 -31.90
C LEU A 16 38.98 49.67 -30.54
N LEU A 17 37.87 50.37 -30.30
CA LEU A 17 37.50 50.91 -28.99
C LEU A 17 36.30 50.15 -28.43
N THR A 18 36.45 49.57 -27.25
CA THR A 18 35.37 48.90 -26.52
C THR A 18 35.14 49.59 -25.19
N GLN A 19 33.92 50.05 -24.94
CA GLN A 19 33.55 50.71 -23.69
C GLN A 19 32.52 49.87 -22.94
N ILE A 20 32.80 49.55 -21.68
CA ILE A 20 31.96 48.68 -20.84
C ILE A 20 31.55 49.46 -19.60
N ALA A 21 30.29 49.32 -19.17
CA ALA A 21 29.74 49.94 -17.96
C ALA A 21 29.87 51.48 -17.92
N GLN A 22 29.45 52.18 -18.99
CA GLN A 22 29.62 53.64 -19.13
C GLN A 22 28.52 54.50 -18.46
N GLY A 23 27.42 53.90 -18.00
CA GLY A 23 26.38 54.63 -17.25
C GLY A 23 26.91 55.17 -15.91
N SER A 24 26.37 56.30 -15.45
CA SER A 24 26.71 56.82 -14.11
C SER A 24 26.39 55.78 -13.03
N GLY A 25 27.32 55.52 -12.12
CA GLY A 25 27.18 54.48 -11.08
C GLY A 25 27.53 53.05 -11.52
N ASN A 26 27.78 52.80 -12.81
CA ASN A 26 28.06 51.45 -13.29
C ASN A 26 29.54 51.10 -13.12
N VAL A 27 29.78 49.88 -12.60
CA VAL A 27 31.12 49.31 -12.40
C VAL A 27 31.19 47.91 -13.00
N VAL A 28 32.39 47.49 -13.39
CA VAL A 28 32.64 46.10 -13.81
C VAL A 28 33.06 45.30 -12.57
N THR A 29 32.27 44.29 -12.19
CA THR A 29 32.66 43.36 -11.11
C THR A 29 33.25 42.09 -11.68
N PHE A 30 34.37 41.60 -11.15
CA PHE A 30 34.92 40.29 -11.52
C PHE A 30 34.84 39.30 -10.37
N GLY A 31 34.34 38.10 -10.69
CA GLY A 31 34.26 36.96 -9.79
C GLY A 31 35.42 35.98 -9.99
N PRO A 32 35.41 34.84 -9.29
CA PRO A 32 36.47 33.84 -9.42
C PRO A 32 36.64 33.37 -10.87
N GLY A 33 37.89 33.38 -11.36
CA GLY A 33 38.26 32.84 -12.66
C GLY A 33 37.83 33.67 -13.87
N SER A 34 37.59 34.96 -13.71
CA SER A 34 37.20 35.82 -14.82
C SER A 34 38.35 35.95 -15.82
N VAL A 35 38.05 35.97 -17.12
CA VAL A 35 39.03 36.17 -18.18
C VAL A 35 38.59 37.33 -19.06
N ILE A 36 39.50 38.25 -19.37
CA ILE A 36 39.34 39.20 -20.48
C ILE A 36 40.35 38.82 -21.53
N GLN A 37 39.86 38.39 -22.68
CA GLN A 37 40.67 38.08 -23.83
C GLN A 37 40.50 39.15 -24.90
N MET A 38 41.61 39.79 -25.24
CA MET A 38 41.71 40.74 -26.33
C MET A 38 42.01 39.97 -27.61
N ASN A 39 41.22 40.19 -28.65
CA ASN A 39 41.51 39.72 -29.99
C ASN A 39 41.35 40.88 -30.97
N ARG A 40 42.47 41.46 -31.40
CA ARG A 40 42.46 42.60 -32.31
C ARG A 40 42.30 42.21 -33.78
N GLY A 41 42.39 40.92 -34.12
CA GLY A 41 42.31 40.46 -35.51
C GLY A 41 43.35 41.17 -36.38
N VAL A 42 42.89 41.92 -37.39
CA VAL A 42 43.73 42.75 -38.28
C VAL A 42 43.82 44.22 -37.85
N SER A 43 43.14 44.63 -36.78
CA SER A 43 43.16 46.02 -36.31
C SER A 43 44.57 46.43 -35.83
N PRO A 44 44.97 47.70 -35.97
CA PRO A 44 46.28 48.19 -35.54
C PRO A 44 46.33 48.46 -34.02
N THR A 45 45.21 48.87 -33.40
CA THR A 45 45.12 49.04 -31.94
C THR A 45 43.80 48.48 -31.38
N GLN A 46 43.80 48.03 -30.11
CA GLN A 46 42.63 47.67 -29.33
C GLN A 46 42.67 48.33 -27.95
N ARG A 47 41.69 49.17 -27.64
CA ARG A 47 41.51 49.84 -26.35
C ARG A 47 40.18 49.41 -25.72
N ILE A 48 40.24 48.94 -24.48
CA ILE A 48 39.07 48.60 -23.67
C ILE A 48 38.99 49.61 -22.53
N VAL A 49 37.82 50.19 -22.29
CA VAL A 49 37.55 51.11 -21.17
C VAL A 49 36.50 50.49 -20.26
N LEU A 50 36.85 50.31 -18.98
CA LEU A 50 36.00 49.71 -17.95
C LEU A 50 35.49 50.77 -16.97
N GLY A 51 34.17 50.90 -16.86
CA GLY A 51 33.50 51.84 -15.96
C GLY A 51 33.48 53.29 -16.46
N ASN A 52 32.86 54.17 -15.69
CA ASN A 52 32.72 55.61 -15.95
C ASN A 52 33.55 56.46 -14.95
N ALA A 53 34.25 57.49 -15.44
CA ALA A 53 35.11 58.39 -14.66
C ALA A 53 34.40 59.16 -13.53
N GLY A 54 33.07 59.27 -13.55
CA GLY A 54 32.29 60.05 -12.58
C GLY A 54 31.81 59.30 -11.32
N ALA A 55 32.07 58.00 -11.15
CA ALA A 55 31.30 57.15 -10.22
C ALA A 55 32.10 56.22 -9.27
N GLY A 56 33.40 56.43 -9.10
CA GLY A 56 34.27 55.57 -8.27
C GLY A 56 35.08 54.56 -9.09
N ALA A 57 35.62 53.52 -8.43
CA ALA A 57 36.47 52.52 -9.09
C ALA A 57 35.68 51.71 -10.14
N GLY A 58 36.02 51.87 -11.42
CA GLY A 58 35.35 51.27 -12.56
C GLY A 58 35.53 49.75 -12.68
N LEU A 59 36.43 49.17 -11.88
CA LEU A 59 36.65 47.74 -11.74
C LEU A 59 36.64 47.35 -10.25
N VAL A 60 35.78 46.40 -9.89
CA VAL A 60 35.57 45.95 -8.51
C VAL A 60 35.80 44.44 -8.41
N ARG A 61 36.58 44.03 -7.40
CA ARG A 61 36.84 42.62 -7.08
C ARG A 61 35.75 42.10 -6.16
N ASN A 62 35.06 41.03 -6.55
CA ASN A 62 34.20 40.27 -5.62
C ASN A 62 35.05 39.34 -4.74
N ALA A 63 34.47 38.82 -3.66
CA ALA A 63 35.14 37.82 -2.82
C ALA A 63 35.64 36.63 -3.67
N GLY A 64 36.90 36.23 -3.48
CA GLY A 64 37.55 35.19 -4.30
C GLY A 64 37.75 35.56 -5.78
N GLY A 65 37.53 36.83 -6.15
CA GLY A 65 37.64 37.30 -7.52
C GLY A 65 39.06 37.16 -8.06
N THR A 66 39.21 36.62 -9.26
CA THR A 66 40.47 36.62 -9.99
C THR A 66 40.22 36.99 -11.44
N LEU A 67 41.16 37.71 -12.04
CA LEU A 67 41.06 38.19 -13.41
C LEU A 67 42.33 37.86 -14.19
N VAL A 68 42.18 37.07 -15.24
CA VAL A 68 43.26 36.78 -16.19
C VAL A 68 43.06 37.65 -17.43
N LEU A 69 44.08 38.45 -17.75
CA LEU A 69 44.10 39.30 -18.94
C LEU A 69 44.93 38.60 -20.03
N LYS A 70 44.32 38.34 -21.17
CA LYS A 70 44.98 37.74 -22.34
C LYS A 70 45.04 38.80 -23.45
N PRO A 71 46.13 39.58 -23.57
CA PRO A 71 46.32 40.54 -24.65
C PRO A 71 46.51 39.84 -26.01
N THR A 72 46.58 40.63 -27.07
CA THR A 72 46.59 40.10 -28.44
C THR A 72 47.95 39.56 -28.85
N THR A 73 47.99 38.96 -30.04
CA THR A 73 48.97 38.00 -30.49
C THR A 73 50.41 38.52 -30.71
N ALA A 74 50.71 39.79 -30.43
CA ALA A 74 52.03 40.35 -30.77
C ALA A 74 52.54 41.48 -29.89
N ALA A 75 51.80 41.93 -28.86
CA ALA A 75 52.18 43.14 -28.13
C ALA A 75 51.93 43.06 -26.61
N ASN A 76 52.77 43.77 -25.86
CA ASN A 76 52.63 43.88 -24.42
C ASN A 76 51.40 44.73 -24.07
N LEU A 77 50.64 44.24 -23.08
CA LEU A 77 49.56 44.96 -22.43
C LEU A 77 50.07 46.32 -21.90
N GLY A 78 49.32 47.39 -22.19
CA GLY A 78 49.69 48.75 -21.82
C GLY A 78 50.65 49.43 -22.79
N THR A 79 50.73 48.94 -24.03
CA THR A 79 51.30 49.70 -25.16
C THR A 79 50.16 50.39 -25.93
N PRO A 80 50.43 51.41 -26.77
CA PRO A 80 49.39 52.01 -27.62
C PRO A 80 48.63 51.02 -28.51
N THR A 81 49.16 49.80 -28.67
CA THR A 81 48.54 48.74 -29.48
C THR A 81 47.47 47.96 -28.73
N ASP A 82 47.63 47.70 -27.43
CA ASP A 82 46.65 46.98 -26.59
C ASP A 82 46.56 47.65 -25.21
N GLN A 83 45.42 48.27 -24.92
CA GLN A 83 45.18 48.98 -23.65
C GLN A 83 43.89 48.52 -22.97
N ILE A 84 43.95 48.39 -21.65
CA ILE A 84 42.77 48.25 -20.79
C ILE A 84 42.80 49.39 -19.78
N LEU A 85 41.92 50.37 -19.96
CA LEU A 85 41.76 51.53 -19.10
C LEU A 85 40.63 51.28 -18.10
N ILE A 86 40.84 51.66 -16.85
CA ILE A 86 39.88 51.53 -15.76
C ILE A 86 39.57 52.93 -15.25
N SER A 87 38.30 53.32 -15.34
CA SER A 87 37.83 54.58 -14.78
C SER A 87 38.04 54.59 -13.26
N GLY A 88 38.54 55.69 -12.70
CA GLY A 88 38.70 55.84 -11.24
C GLY A 88 39.91 55.13 -10.61
N ALA A 89 40.82 54.55 -11.41
CA ALA A 89 42.01 53.78 -11.02
C ALA A 89 41.77 52.60 -10.04
N PRO A 90 42.30 51.39 -10.31
CA PRO A 90 42.15 50.26 -9.42
C PRO A 90 43.03 50.41 -8.17
N VAL A 91 42.68 49.68 -7.10
CA VAL A 91 43.51 49.60 -5.88
C VAL A 91 44.79 48.83 -6.20
N LEU A 92 45.93 49.41 -5.83
CA LEU A 92 47.26 48.81 -5.94
C LEU A 92 47.85 48.60 -4.55
N VAL A 93 48.50 47.46 -4.35
CA VAL A 93 49.25 47.15 -3.13
C VAL A 93 50.63 46.65 -3.55
N ASN A 94 51.69 47.29 -3.04
CA ASN A 94 53.08 47.03 -3.42
C ASN A 94 53.31 46.97 -4.94
N GLY A 95 52.65 47.87 -5.69
CA GLY A 95 52.83 48.02 -7.13
C GLY A 95 52.14 46.97 -8.00
N ILE A 96 51.25 46.14 -7.45
CA ILE A 96 50.44 45.19 -8.23
C ILE A 96 48.95 45.31 -7.92
N MET A 97 48.10 44.92 -8.88
CA MET A 97 46.66 44.77 -8.70
C MET A 97 46.36 43.40 -8.07
N PRO A 98 45.79 43.34 -6.84
CA PRO A 98 45.52 42.07 -6.18
C PRO A 98 44.53 41.20 -6.96
N GLY A 99 44.86 39.92 -7.15
CA GLY A 99 44.01 38.96 -7.87
C GLY A 99 43.99 39.08 -9.39
N VAL A 100 44.81 39.97 -9.99
CA VAL A 100 44.88 40.17 -11.44
C VAL A 100 46.23 39.73 -11.99
N VAL A 101 46.23 39.00 -13.10
CA VAL A 101 47.43 38.56 -13.83
C VAL A 101 47.23 38.75 -15.33
N ALA A 102 48.32 38.84 -16.09
CA ALA A 102 48.28 38.89 -17.55
C ALA A 102 49.22 37.88 -18.19
N THR A 103 48.86 37.36 -19.36
CA THR A 103 49.82 36.75 -20.29
C THR A 103 50.40 37.82 -21.22
N ASN A 104 51.56 37.63 -21.84
CA ASN A 104 52.16 38.65 -22.72
C ASN A 104 52.42 38.20 -24.17
N ASN A 105 52.02 36.98 -24.56
CA ASN A 105 52.29 36.44 -25.90
C ASN A 105 51.15 35.54 -26.44
N THR A 106 51.21 35.25 -27.75
CA THR A 106 50.33 34.30 -28.49
C THR A 106 50.23 32.93 -27.88
N ALA A 107 51.36 32.41 -27.41
CA ALA A 107 51.43 31.06 -26.85
C ALA A 107 50.82 30.99 -25.44
N GLY A 108 50.57 32.15 -24.83
CA GLY A 108 50.14 32.31 -23.46
C GLY A 108 51.07 31.66 -22.44
N THR A 109 52.35 31.41 -22.78
CA THR A 109 53.36 30.66 -21.99
C THR A 109 54.05 31.49 -20.91
N ASN A 110 53.81 32.79 -20.91
CA ASN A 110 54.52 33.76 -20.09
C ASN A 110 53.54 34.69 -19.38
N GLY A 111 53.36 34.41 -18.09
CA GLY A 111 52.53 35.15 -17.16
C GLY A 111 53.28 36.25 -16.42
N HIS A 112 52.55 37.29 -16.04
CA HIS A 112 53.02 38.45 -15.30
C HIS A 112 52.02 38.86 -14.23
N LEU A 113 52.57 39.43 -13.16
CA LEU A 113 51.81 40.29 -12.25
C LEU A 113 51.59 41.63 -12.96
N VAL A 114 50.50 42.31 -12.67
CA VAL A 114 50.13 43.54 -13.37
C VAL A 114 49.96 44.72 -12.44
N ASN A 115 50.28 45.89 -12.96
CA ASN A 115 50.09 47.20 -12.34
C ASN A 115 49.13 48.04 -13.20
N TYR A 116 48.81 49.24 -12.76
CA TYR A 116 47.99 50.20 -13.49
C TYR A 116 48.70 51.55 -13.63
N ASP A 117 48.78 52.04 -14.86
CA ASP A 117 49.27 53.38 -15.22
C ASP A 117 48.12 54.22 -15.78
N ASN A 118 48.04 55.49 -15.40
CA ASN A 118 46.92 56.37 -15.80
C ASN A 118 46.91 56.68 -17.31
N THR A 119 48.04 56.55 -18.00
CA THR A 119 48.15 56.83 -19.44
C THR A 119 47.97 55.56 -20.27
N ASN A 120 48.59 54.48 -19.82
CA ASN A 120 48.72 53.23 -20.55
C ASN A 120 47.71 52.15 -20.11
N GLY A 121 47.01 52.37 -19.00
CA GLY A 121 46.06 51.42 -18.42
C GLY A 121 46.76 50.30 -17.67
N VAL A 122 46.22 49.10 -17.75
CA VAL A 122 46.88 47.92 -17.19
C VAL A 122 48.22 47.69 -17.89
N VAL A 123 49.28 47.51 -17.11
CA VAL A 123 50.67 47.28 -17.56
C VAL A 123 51.28 46.13 -16.78
N VAL A 124 52.42 45.58 -17.23
CA VAL A 124 53.21 44.64 -16.43
C VAL A 124 53.72 45.32 -15.15
N ALA A 125 53.71 44.60 -14.03
CA ALA A 125 54.20 45.11 -12.76
C ALA A 125 55.69 45.44 -12.78
N THR A 126 56.07 46.48 -12.03
CA THR A 126 57.47 46.71 -11.69
C THR A 126 57.86 45.77 -10.57
N TYR A 127 58.88 44.94 -10.81
CA TYR A 127 59.41 44.02 -9.82
C TYR A 127 60.49 44.72 -8.98
N SER A 128 60.33 44.73 -7.66
CA SER A 128 61.28 45.38 -6.74
C SER A 128 62.53 44.52 -6.48
N SER A 129 62.47 43.22 -6.78
CA SER A 129 63.60 42.30 -6.65
C SER A 129 63.61 41.25 -7.77
N THR A 130 64.81 40.77 -8.13
CA THR A 130 65.04 39.65 -9.04
C THR A 130 65.61 38.41 -8.36
N ASP A 131 65.82 38.47 -7.04
CA ASP A 131 66.43 37.40 -6.24
C ASP A 131 65.58 37.14 -4.99
N LEU A 132 64.93 35.99 -4.97
CA LEU A 132 64.08 35.54 -3.87
C LEU A 132 64.89 35.31 -2.58
N SER A 133 66.18 34.98 -2.66
CA SER A 133 66.98 34.65 -1.48
C SER A 133 67.23 35.84 -0.53
N THR A 134 67.06 37.06 -1.03
CA THR A 134 67.25 38.31 -0.26
C THR A 134 65.97 39.13 -0.10
N SER A 135 64.84 38.62 -0.60
CA SER A 135 63.55 39.32 -0.64
C SER A 135 62.80 39.34 0.70
N ILE A 136 61.96 40.37 0.88
CA ILE A 136 61.08 40.57 2.05
C ILE A 136 59.58 40.64 1.65
N LEU A 137 58.69 40.62 2.64
CA LEU A 137 57.22 40.54 2.44
C LEU A 137 56.57 41.69 1.64
N THR A 138 57.28 42.81 1.45
CA THR A 138 56.82 43.93 0.62
C THR A 138 57.31 43.84 -0.82
N ASP A 139 58.22 42.92 -1.14
CA ASP A 139 58.83 42.82 -2.46
C ASP A 139 57.94 42.10 -3.46
N THR A 140 57.84 42.65 -4.66
CA THR A 140 57.29 41.96 -5.82
C THR A 140 58.47 41.37 -6.59
N VAL A 141 58.63 40.05 -6.56
CA VAL A 141 59.83 39.34 -7.00
C VAL A 141 59.65 38.73 -8.39
N ASN A 142 60.65 38.87 -9.25
CA ASN A 142 60.76 38.18 -10.54
C ASN A 142 62.03 37.33 -10.60
N GLN A 143 61.92 36.06 -10.21
CA GLN A 143 63.01 35.10 -10.21
C GLN A 143 63.21 34.51 -11.61
N THR A 144 64.21 34.98 -12.35
CA THR A 144 64.50 34.51 -13.72
C THR A 144 65.69 33.56 -13.83
N THR A 145 66.38 33.28 -12.71
CA THR A 145 67.51 32.35 -12.63
C THR A 145 67.29 31.31 -11.54
N ASN A 146 67.94 30.15 -11.64
CA ASN A 146 67.87 29.13 -10.58
C ASN A 146 68.41 29.68 -9.26
N VAL A 147 67.78 29.32 -8.14
CA VAL A 147 68.20 29.75 -6.80
C VAL A 147 68.02 28.61 -5.79
N THR A 148 68.97 28.47 -4.88
CA THR A 148 68.89 27.56 -3.73
C THR A 148 68.82 28.39 -2.46
N LEU A 149 67.72 28.26 -1.71
CA LEU A 149 67.48 29.03 -0.50
C LEU A 149 68.24 28.40 0.69
N THR A 150 69.05 29.20 1.36
CA THR A 150 69.79 28.82 2.57
C THR A 150 69.09 29.28 3.86
N GLY A 151 68.03 30.08 3.74
CA GLY A 151 67.15 30.56 4.82
C GLY A 151 65.70 30.70 4.34
N PRO A 152 64.73 30.95 5.23
CA PRO A 152 63.38 31.36 4.83
C PRO A 152 63.40 32.64 4.00
N SER A 153 62.49 32.76 3.04
CA SER A 153 62.35 33.94 2.17
C SER A 153 60.90 34.43 2.12
N SER A 154 60.69 35.64 1.61
CA SER A 154 59.36 36.24 1.57
C SER A 154 59.17 37.15 0.37
N ALA A 155 57.97 37.15 -0.22
CA ALA A 155 57.58 38.06 -1.29
C ALA A 155 56.13 38.51 -1.10
N TYR A 156 55.78 39.73 -1.50
CA TYR A 156 54.40 40.12 -1.66
C TYR A 156 53.73 39.37 -2.83
N GLY A 157 54.42 39.32 -3.97
CA GLY A 157 54.03 38.54 -5.14
C GLY A 157 55.27 37.95 -5.81
N LEU A 158 55.19 36.71 -6.28
CA LEU A 158 56.32 35.98 -6.83
C LEU A 158 56.03 35.54 -8.27
N ARG A 159 56.89 35.93 -9.21
CA ARG A 159 56.98 35.37 -10.55
C ARG A 159 58.22 34.51 -10.66
N VAL A 160 58.05 33.28 -11.16
CA VAL A 160 59.13 32.30 -11.37
C VAL A 160 59.24 32.00 -12.86
N GLY A 161 60.42 32.27 -13.42
CA GLY A 161 60.71 32.09 -14.84
C GLY A 161 60.22 33.23 -15.73
N ASP A 162 60.84 33.33 -16.90
CA ASP A 162 60.52 34.35 -17.90
C ASP A 162 59.64 33.84 -19.05
N GLY A 163 59.26 32.55 -19.01
CA GLY A 163 58.48 31.86 -20.04
C GLY A 163 59.31 31.34 -21.22
N ALA A 164 60.63 31.57 -21.24
CA ALA A 164 61.57 31.06 -22.25
C ALA A 164 62.45 29.94 -21.70
N THR A 165 63.10 30.14 -20.54
CA THR A 165 63.93 29.13 -19.86
C THR A 165 63.28 28.67 -18.56
N GLY A 166 63.50 27.40 -18.20
CA GLY A 166 62.99 26.84 -16.94
C GLY A 166 63.82 27.33 -15.75
N VAL A 167 63.13 27.80 -14.70
CA VAL A 167 63.75 28.25 -13.45
C VAL A 167 63.40 27.29 -12.32
N THR A 168 64.43 26.81 -11.62
CA THR A 168 64.27 25.98 -10.41
C THR A 168 64.59 26.79 -9.16
N ILE A 169 63.60 26.94 -8.29
CA ILE A 169 63.79 27.38 -6.91
C ILE A 169 63.92 26.13 -6.04
N THR A 170 65.08 25.94 -5.39
CA THR A 170 65.30 24.85 -4.43
C THR A 170 65.18 25.40 -3.01
N ASN A 171 64.15 24.97 -2.28
CA ASN A 171 63.73 25.47 -0.97
C ASN A 171 63.73 24.35 0.11
N THR A 172 64.53 23.30 -0.08
CA THR A 172 64.58 22.14 0.82
C THR A 172 64.74 22.55 2.30
N GLY A 173 63.76 22.19 3.14
CA GLY A 173 63.74 22.52 4.57
C GLY A 173 63.32 23.95 4.91
N GLN A 174 63.12 24.82 3.91
CA GLN A 174 62.86 26.24 4.08
C GLN A 174 61.40 26.61 3.75
N GLN A 175 61.03 27.85 4.06
CA GLN A 175 59.69 28.40 3.79
C GLN A 175 59.79 29.65 2.93
N ILE A 176 59.01 29.69 1.86
CA ILE A 176 58.75 30.87 1.04
C ILE A 176 57.39 31.41 1.49
N ARG A 177 57.35 32.57 2.14
CA ARG A 177 56.07 33.23 2.50
C ARG A 177 55.65 34.18 1.39
N ILE A 178 54.42 34.03 0.88
CA ILE A 178 53.89 34.89 -0.18
C ILE A 178 52.67 35.67 0.33
N GLY A 179 52.64 36.97 0.05
CA GLY A 179 51.52 37.87 0.36
C GLY A 179 51.62 38.55 1.73
N ASN A 180 50.69 39.49 1.97
CA ASN A 180 50.62 40.28 3.20
C ASN A 180 49.65 39.72 4.26
N GLY A 181 48.92 38.65 3.94
CA GLY A 181 47.92 38.03 4.81
C GLY A 181 46.52 38.64 4.76
N THR A 182 46.30 39.70 3.98
CA THR A 182 45.00 40.37 3.82
C THR A 182 44.50 40.33 2.38
N ASP A 183 45.39 40.58 1.42
CA ASP A 183 45.11 40.56 -0.02
C ASP A 183 45.54 39.23 -0.63
N PRO A 184 44.94 38.80 -1.76
CA PRO A 184 45.34 37.56 -2.44
C PRO A 184 46.84 37.47 -2.65
N ALA A 185 47.43 36.36 -2.22
CA ALA A 185 48.87 36.11 -2.34
C ALA A 185 49.16 35.53 -3.74
N MET A 186 49.90 36.28 -4.56
CA MET A 186 50.02 36.01 -5.99
C MET A 186 51.30 35.24 -6.33
N LEU A 187 51.15 34.05 -6.91
CA LEU A 187 52.24 33.23 -7.43
C LEU A 187 52.05 32.95 -8.92
N VAL A 188 53.01 33.35 -9.74
CA VAL A 188 53.08 33.04 -11.17
C VAL A 188 54.22 32.07 -11.39
N ILE A 189 53.92 30.88 -11.93
CA ILE A 189 54.93 29.90 -12.33
C ILE A 189 54.88 29.81 -13.85
N ASN A 190 55.96 30.19 -14.52
CA ASN A 190 56.04 30.17 -15.99
C ASN A 190 56.60 28.85 -16.52
N LYS A 191 56.52 28.66 -17.84
CA LYS A 191 56.98 27.48 -18.58
C LYS A 191 58.29 26.88 -18.03
N ASN A 192 58.32 25.55 -17.88
CA ASN A 192 59.45 24.76 -17.38
C ASN A 192 60.01 25.14 -16.00
N SER A 193 59.30 25.97 -15.22
CA SER A 193 59.76 26.38 -13.90
C SER A 193 59.25 25.45 -12.80
N ILE A 194 60.07 25.29 -11.76
CA ILE A 194 59.87 24.35 -10.65
C ILE A 194 60.15 25.07 -9.34
N ILE A 195 59.30 24.86 -8.33
CA ILE A 195 59.63 25.14 -6.93
C ILE A 195 59.76 23.79 -6.24
N ASN A 196 60.92 23.51 -5.65
CA ASN A 196 61.31 22.19 -5.19
C ASN A 196 61.74 22.20 -3.71
N GLY A 197 61.09 21.38 -2.89
CA GLY A 197 61.36 21.22 -1.47
C GLY A 197 60.74 22.31 -0.57
N GLY A 198 60.71 22.03 0.74
CA GLY A 198 60.23 22.95 1.76
C GLY A 198 58.73 23.27 1.64
N SER A 199 58.35 24.49 2.00
CA SER A 199 56.96 24.98 1.90
C SER A 199 56.83 26.33 1.17
N VAL A 200 55.71 26.51 0.47
CA VAL A 200 55.20 27.79 -0.04
C VAL A 200 53.98 28.16 0.80
N ASN A 201 54.09 29.18 1.64
CA ASN A 201 53.08 29.55 2.63
C ASN A 201 52.37 30.87 2.26
N PHE A 202 51.06 30.81 2.02
CA PHE A 202 50.22 31.97 1.68
C PHE A 202 49.62 32.71 2.90
N GLY A 203 49.91 32.25 4.12
CA GLY A 203 49.47 32.90 5.35
C GLY A 203 47.95 32.82 5.56
N THR A 204 47.33 33.96 5.86
CA THR A 204 45.88 34.11 6.09
C THR A 204 45.10 34.51 4.83
N ALA A 205 45.81 34.86 3.76
CA ALA A 205 45.22 35.21 2.47
C ALA A 205 45.01 33.98 1.58
N GLU A 206 44.11 34.11 0.60
CA GLU A 206 43.94 33.11 -0.47
C GLU A 206 45.16 33.11 -1.39
N GLY A 207 45.77 31.94 -1.60
CA GLY A 207 46.90 31.76 -2.52
C GLY A 207 46.43 31.65 -3.96
N VAL A 208 46.68 32.66 -4.79
CA VAL A 208 46.34 32.64 -6.21
C VAL A 208 47.56 32.15 -7.00
N ILE A 209 47.44 30.96 -7.58
CA ILE A 209 48.49 30.34 -8.38
C ILE A 209 48.09 30.43 -9.86
N PHE A 210 48.83 31.22 -10.62
CA PHE A 210 48.68 31.31 -12.06
C PHE A 210 49.71 30.44 -12.76
N THR A 211 49.24 29.57 -13.65
CA THR A 211 50.10 28.90 -14.62
C THR A 211 49.64 29.22 -16.05
N PRO A 212 50.55 29.74 -16.91
CA PRO A 212 50.28 30.05 -18.31
C PRO A 212 50.01 28.79 -19.14
N SER A 213 49.43 28.94 -20.33
CA SER A 213 49.22 27.81 -21.25
C SER A 213 50.56 27.18 -21.66
N ASP A 214 50.77 25.94 -21.24
CA ASP A 214 51.92 25.11 -21.60
C ASP A 214 51.49 23.64 -21.71
N SER A 215 52.15 22.89 -22.59
CA SER A 215 51.92 21.45 -22.78
C SER A 215 52.61 20.60 -21.71
N ALA A 216 53.58 21.15 -20.97
CA ALA A 216 54.23 20.49 -19.84
C ALA A 216 53.54 20.82 -18.51
N LEU A 217 53.48 19.86 -17.59
CA LEU A 217 52.99 20.10 -16.23
C LEU A 217 54.05 20.89 -15.44
N LEU A 218 53.70 22.09 -14.97
CA LEU A 218 54.55 22.84 -14.07
C LEU A 218 54.54 22.21 -12.69
N GLN A 219 55.69 22.12 -12.06
CA GLN A 219 55.87 21.36 -10.83
C GLN A 219 56.00 22.28 -9.61
N LEU A 220 55.11 22.08 -8.64
CA LEU A 220 55.22 22.65 -7.31
C LEU A 220 55.47 21.49 -6.34
N ASN A 221 56.74 21.16 -6.17
CA ASN A 221 57.25 20.05 -5.39
C ASN A 221 57.55 20.50 -3.94
N ALA A 222 56.63 21.26 -3.35
CA ALA A 222 56.73 21.83 -2.01
C ALA A 222 55.38 21.71 -1.32
N ASP A 223 55.38 21.68 0.01
CA ASP A 223 54.14 21.81 0.79
C ASP A 223 53.50 23.18 0.48
N ILE A 224 52.25 23.18 0.05
CA ILE A 224 51.46 24.41 -0.06
C ILE A 224 50.77 24.64 1.28
N ALA A 225 51.21 25.65 2.02
CA ALA A 225 50.78 25.92 3.39
C ALA A 225 49.95 27.21 3.51
N GLY A 226 49.14 27.29 4.56
CA GLY A 226 48.35 28.48 4.88
C GLY A 226 47.11 28.16 5.71
N THR A 227 46.48 29.20 6.26
CA THR A 227 45.21 29.08 7.01
C THR A 227 43.98 29.33 6.14
N ASN A 228 44.18 29.70 4.87
CA ASN A 228 43.13 29.89 3.87
C ASN A 228 43.33 28.88 2.72
N GLY A 229 42.63 29.09 1.60
CA GLY A 229 42.64 28.21 0.44
C GLY A 229 43.61 28.62 -0.67
N ILE A 230 43.59 27.84 -1.74
CA ILE A 230 44.27 28.17 -2.99
C ILE A 230 43.28 28.32 -4.14
N HIS A 231 43.64 29.18 -5.10
CA HIS A 231 42.92 29.38 -6.35
C HIS A 231 43.87 29.21 -7.53
N LYS A 232 43.75 28.08 -8.22
CA LYS A 232 44.44 27.81 -9.48
C LYS A 232 43.74 28.48 -10.66
N ILE A 233 44.47 29.32 -11.36
CA ILE A 233 44.04 30.08 -12.55
C ILE A 233 45.02 29.91 -13.71
N GLY A 234 44.61 30.33 -14.90
CA GLY A 234 45.39 30.17 -16.14
C GLY A 234 45.30 28.76 -16.73
N ASP A 235 45.53 28.64 -18.03
CA ASP A 235 45.22 27.43 -18.81
C ASP A 235 46.22 26.28 -18.58
N GLY A 236 47.38 26.55 -17.95
CA GLY A 236 48.43 25.56 -17.71
C GLY A 236 48.11 24.53 -16.63
N GLY A 237 48.88 23.44 -16.64
CA GLY A 237 48.84 22.43 -15.59
C GLY A 237 49.71 22.79 -14.37
N LEU A 238 49.29 22.32 -13.19
CA LEU A 238 50.04 22.35 -11.93
C LEU A 238 50.08 20.92 -11.38
N ALA A 239 51.27 20.33 -11.28
CA ALA A 239 51.47 19.04 -10.65
C ALA A 239 51.90 19.22 -9.18
N LEU A 240 51.17 18.53 -8.28
CA LEU A 240 51.57 18.34 -6.89
C LEU A 240 52.37 17.04 -6.81
N ALA A 241 53.67 17.07 -7.11
CA ALA A 241 54.37 15.83 -7.47
C ALA A 241 54.94 15.05 -6.28
N THR A 242 55.36 15.72 -5.20
CA THR A 242 56.18 15.09 -4.14
C THR A 242 55.68 15.25 -2.71
N THR A 243 54.81 16.22 -2.43
CA THR A 243 54.45 16.60 -1.06
C THR A 243 52.98 16.98 -0.98
N ALA A 244 52.28 16.48 0.05
CA ALA A 244 50.90 16.85 0.32
C ALA A 244 50.82 18.29 0.87
N ALA A 245 49.80 19.02 0.45
CA ALA A 245 49.57 20.38 0.90
C ALA A 245 48.95 20.41 2.31
N SER A 246 49.37 21.37 3.14
CA SER A 246 48.94 21.53 4.54
C SER A 246 47.98 22.70 4.79
N TYR A 247 47.52 23.40 3.75
CA TYR A 247 46.55 24.47 3.92
C TYR A 247 45.19 23.97 4.44
N SER A 248 44.38 24.86 5.03
CA SER A 248 43.09 24.48 5.65
C SER A 248 41.83 25.04 4.96
N GLY A 249 41.99 25.95 3.99
CA GLY A 249 40.87 26.49 3.22
C GLY A 249 40.54 25.71 1.94
N ARG A 250 39.73 26.34 1.09
CA ARG A 250 39.20 25.78 -0.17
C ARG A 250 40.27 25.57 -1.25
N THR A 251 40.11 24.55 -2.07
CA THR A 251 40.81 24.37 -3.34
C THR A 251 39.89 24.80 -4.48
N ARG A 252 40.17 25.96 -5.09
CA ARG A 252 39.44 26.43 -6.27
C ARG A 252 40.29 26.25 -7.52
N ILE A 253 39.70 25.70 -8.58
CA ILE A 253 40.31 25.56 -9.89
C ILE A 253 39.38 26.20 -10.91
N SER A 254 39.74 27.35 -11.47
CA SER A 254 38.91 28.01 -12.48
C SER A 254 39.55 28.04 -13.87
N GLY A 255 40.73 27.46 -14.03
CA GLY A 255 41.43 27.32 -15.29
C GLY A 255 42.60 26.34 -15.17
N GLY A 256 42.87 25.62 -16.27
CA GLY A 256 43.92 24.63 -16.33
C GLY A 256 43.66 23.42 -15.44
N THR A 257 44.71 22.66 -15.12
CA THR A 257 44.60 21.38 -14.41
C THR A 257 45.43 21.38 -13.14
N ILE A 258 44.88 20.89 -12.01
CA ILE A 258 45.71 20.37 -10.91
C ILE A 258 45.84 18.86 -11.08
N THR A 259 47.07 18.34 -11.10
CA THR A 259 47.38 16.91 -11.20
C THR A 259 48.02 16.39 -9.91
N LEU A 260 47.49 15.30 -9.35
CA LEU A 260 48.06 14.67 -8.16
C LEU A 260 49.30 13.81 -8.47
N GLY A 261 50.28 13.86 -7.58
CA GLY A 261 51.45 12.96 -7.53
C GLY A 261 51.39 11.91 -6.42
N GLY A 262 50.36 11.93 -5.57
CA GLY A 262 50.15 10.96 -4.50
C GLY A 262 48.75 11.06 -3.89
N ASN A 263 48.43 10.13 -2.99
CA ASN A 263 47.14 10.09 -2.31
C ASN A 263 46.98 11.26 -1.34
N ASP A 264 45.80 11.88 -1.34
CA ASP A 264 45.43 12.98 -0.42
C ASP A 264 46.44 14.15 -0.42
N PHE A 265 46.95 14.50 -1.61
CA PHE A 265 47.87 15.61 -1.77
C PHE A 265 47.20 16.98 -1.72
N LEU A 266 45.87 17.05 -1.92
CA LEU A 266 45.08 18.17 -1.42
C LEU A 266 44.64 17.88 0.03
N PRO A 267 44.45 18.91 0.87
CA PRO A 267 43.96 18.72 2.23
C PRO A 267 42.61 18.02 2.25
N THR A 268 42.44 17.01 3.10
CA THR A 268 41.22 16.18 3.13
C THR A 268 39.97 16.96 3.56
N GLY A 269 40.15 18.04 4.33
CA GLY A 269 39.09 18.97 4.73
C GLY A 269 38.75 20.06 3.71
N THR A 270 39.40 20.07 2.54
CA THR A 270 39.21 21.14 1.54
C THR A 270 37.84 21.06 0.88
N ASP A 271 37.26 22.22 0.59
CA ASP A 271 36.22 22.31 -0.43
C ASP A 271 36.87 22.26 -1.81
N LEU A 272 36.48 21.31 -2.65
CA LEU A 272 36.94 21.29 -4.04
C LEU A 272 35.91 21.99 -4.93
N GLU A 273 36.29 23.15 -5.47
CA GLU A 273 35.44 23.97 -6.35
C GLU A 273 36.08 24.10 -7.74
N LEU A 274 35.47 23.45 -8.73
CA LEU A 274 35.85 23.58 -10.13
C LEU A 274 34.90 24.58 -10.80
N LEU A 275 35.47 25.56 -11.48
CA LEU A 275 34.73 26.60 -12.20
C LEU A 275 35.25 26.70 -13.64
N ASN A 276 34.41 27.24 -14.54
CA ASN A 276 34.76 27.49 -15.94
C ASN A 276 35.39 26.24 -16.61
N THR A 277 36.66 26.30 -16.97
CA THR A 277 37.43 25.24 -17.63
C THR A 277 38.36 24.48 -16.68
N GLY A 278 38.24 24.71 -15.36
CA GLY A 278 39.07 24.09 -14.35
C GLY A 278 38.98 22.56 -14.36
N LYS A 279 40.13 21.90 -14.23
CA LYS A 279 40.26 20.44 -14.24
C LYS A 279 40.99 19.93 -13.00
N PHE A 280 40.54 18.80 -12.50
CA PHE A 280 41.21 18.07 -11.43
C PHE A 280 41.57 16.67 -11.90
N ASN A 281 42.86 16.34 -11.93
CA ASN A 281 43.36 15.05 -12.38
C ASN A 281 43.93 14.27 -11.20
N LEU A 282 43.23 13.22 -10.80
CA LEU A 282 43.66 12.32 -9.74
C LEU A 282 44.86 11.47 -10.15
N ASN A 283 45.11 11.29 -11.45
CA ASN A 283 46.23 10.52 -11.96
C ASN A 283 46.31 9.08 -11.39
N GLY A 284 45.15 8.46 -11.11
CA GLY A 284 45.04 7.13 -10.52
C GLY A 284 45.18 7.08 -8.98
N PHE A 285 45.41 8.21 -8.33
CA PHE A 285 45.48 8.31 -6.87
C PHE A 285 44.10 8.47 -6.21
N SER A 286 44.09 8.36 -4.89
CA SER A 286 42.93 8.64 -4.04
C SER A 286 42.97 10.07 -3.50
N GLN A 287 41.82 10.73 -3.43
CA GLN A 287 41.68 12.05 -2.82
C GLN A 287 40.38 12.12 -2.01
N THR A 288 40.48 12.61 -0.79
CA THR A 288 39.33 12.99 0.05
C THR A 288 39.14 14.49 0.04
N VAL A 289 37.90 14.97 -0.05
CA VAL A 289 37.55 16.40 0.02
C VAL A 289 36.32 16.55 0.91
N ARG A 290 36.11 17.72 1.52
CA ARG A 290 34.91 17.99 2.33
C ARG A 290 33.66 18.14 1.46
N THR A 291 33.74 18.95 0.42
CA THR A 291 32.68 19.17 -0.57
C THR A 291 33.23 19.04 -1.98
N LEU A 292 32.36 18.71 -2.94
CA LEU A 292 32.65 18.77 -4.35
C LEU A 292 31.64 19.68 -5.04
N ASN A 293 32.13 20.75 -5.67
CA ASN A 293 31.35 21.68 -6.46
C ASN A 293 31.97 21.81 -7.85
N GLY A 294 31.16 21.75 -8.90
CA GLY A 294 31.66 21.86 -10.26
C GLY A 294 30.66 22.49 -11.20
N SER A 295 31.05 23.56 -11.90
CA SER A 295 30.24 24.12 -12.98
C SER A 295 30.32 23.28 -14.25
N ARG A 296 29.44 23.55 -15.22
CA ARG A 296 29.59 23.03 -16.59
C ARG A 296 30.94 23.44 -17.17
N GLY A 297 31.49 22.58 -18.04
CA GLY A 297 32.81 22.78 -18.66
C GLY A 297 34.00 22.28 -17.83
N THR A 298 33.78 21.93 -16.56
CA THR A 298 34.81 21.39 -15.67
C THR A 298 34.98 19.88 -15.86
N THR A 299 36.15 19.36 -15.52
CA THR A 299 36.45 17.92 -15.65
C THR A 299 37.23 17.39 -14.45
N ILE A 300 36.78 16.27 -13.91
CA ILE A 300 37.59 15.39 -13.06
C ILE A 300 38.11 14.26 -13.94
N GLN A 301 39.43 14.07 -13.97
CA GLN A 301 40.09 12.93 -14.58
C GLN A 301 40.49 11.94 -13.48
N MET A 302 39.90 10.75 -13.49
CA MET A 302 40.17 9.71 -12.49
C MET A 302 41.57 9.09 -12.67
N GLY A 303 42.07 9.06 -13.90
CA GLY A 303 43.23 8.23 -14.26
C GLY A 303 42.86 6.76 -14.36
N ILE A 304 43.82 5.86 -14.13
CA ILE A 304 43.55 4.42 -14.01
C ILE A 304 43.21 4.14 -12.55
N ASP A 305 41.95 3.80 -12.28
CA ASP A 305 41.46 3.32 -10.98
C ASP A 305 41.58 4.32 -9.81
N GLY A 306 41.58 5.62 -10.10
CA GLY A 306 41.57 6.68 -9.09
C GLY A 306 40.30 6.70 -8.25
N LYS A 307 40.36 7.34 -7.08
CA LYS A 307 39.24 7.37 -6.12
C LYS A 307 39.02 8.77 -5.56
N LEU A 308 37.80 9.28 -5.65
CA LEU A 308 37.43 10.56 -5.05
C LEU A 308 36.40 10.32 -3.95
N THR A 309 36.73 10.70 -2.72
CA THR A 309 35.83 10.65 -1.57
C THR A 309 35.38 12.06 -1.22
N VAL A 310 34.07 12.28 -1.20
CA VAL A 310 33.43 13.51 -0.70
C VAL A 310 32.93 13.23 0.71
N GLY A 311 33.44 13.99 1.68
CA GLY A 311 33.19 13.87 3.11
C GLY A 311 31.80 14.38 3.51
N SER A 312 31.71 14.99 4.71
CA SER A 312 30.44 15.43 5.32
C SER A 312 29.80 16.68 4.72
N GLY A 313 30.41 17.29 3.70
CA GLY A 313 29.89 18.48 3.06
C GLY A 313 28.80 18.18 2.03
N SER A 314 27.99 19.20 1.72
CA SER A 314 27.05 19.16 0.60
C SER A 314 27.60 19.94 -0.60
N GLY A 315 27.32 19.47 -1.81
CA GLY A 315 27.80 20.10 -3.04
C GLY A 315 27.13 19.56 -4.29
N GLN A 316 27.30 20.27 -5.41
CA GLN A 316 26.72 19.91 -6.70
C GLN A 316 27.80 19.89 -7.78
N PHE A 317 27.87 18.80 -8.54
CA PHE A 317 28.80 18.66 -9.65
C PHE A 317 28.08 18.52 -10.99
N LEU A 318 28.30 19.49 -11.88
CA LEU A 318 27.71 19.58 -13.22
C LEU A 318 28.70 19.26 -14.35
N GLY A 319 29.98 19.06 -14.02
CA GLY A 319 31.06 18.80 -14.98
C GLY A 319 31.11 17.34 -15.46
N ASN A 320 32.25 16.98 -16.07
CA ASN A 320 32.55 15.61 -16.50
C ASN A 320 33.37 14.86 -15.43
N ILE A 321 33.15 13.56 -15.28
CA ILE A 321 34.05 12.65 -14.55
C ILE A 321 34.50 11.58 -15.52
N LEU A 322 35.80 11.55 -15.84
CA LEU A 322 36.35 10.75 -16.92
C LEU A 322 37.36 9.73 -16.40
N ASN A 323 37.20 8.48 -16.84
CA ASN A 323 38.19 7.41 -16.68
C ASN A 323 39.25 7.41 -17.79
N ASN A 324 40.43 6.85 -17.49
CA ASN A 324 41.35 6.40 -18.54
C ASN A 324 40.95 5.00 -19.05
N ALA A 325 41.36 4.70 -20.28
CA ALA A 325 41.23 3.35 -20.84
C ALA A 325 41.86 2.31 -19.90
N GLY A 326 41.17 1.18 -19.71
CA GLY A 326 41.61 0.09 -18.82
C GLY A 326 41.15 0.22 -17.36
N SER A 327 40.50 1.30 -16.95
CA SER A 327 39.99 1.43 -15.58
C SER A 327 38.79 0.51 -15.30
N THR A 328 38.86 -0.20 -14.18
CA THR A 328 37.84 -1.16 -13.72
C THR A 328 37.30 -0.84 -12.33
N THR A 329 38.00 -0.02 -11.54
CA THR A 329 37.67 0.26 -10.13
C THR A 329 37.64 1.74 -9.76
N SER A 330 37.68 2.66 -10.73
CA SER A 330 37.56 4.09 -10.41
C SER A 330 36.27 4.38 -9.64
N THR A 331 36.38 5.02 -8.49
CA THR A 331 35.28 5.11 -7.52
C THR A 331 35.01 6.56 -7.09
N ILE A 332 33.74 6.95 -7.08
CA ILE A 332 33.26 8.13 -6.35
C ILE A 332 32.62 7.63 -5.05
N THR A 333 33.05 8.17 -3.91
CA THR A 333 32.49 7.84 -2.60
C THR A 333 31.87 9.09 -1.97
N LYS A 334 30.64 9.00 -1.46
CA LYS A 334 30.08 9.97 -0.51
C LYS A 334 30.13 9.35 0.89
N ASP A 335 30.92 9.91 1.78
CA ASP A 335 31.18 9.38 3.13
C ASP A 335 30.89 10.43 4.21
N GLY A 336 29.88 10.17 5.03
CA GLY A 336 29.43 11.11 6.07
C GLY A 336 28.19 11.89 5.65
N PRO A 337 27.60 12.67 6.56
CA PRO A 337 26.32 13.37 6.34
C PRO A 337 26.39 14.38 5.18
N GLY A 338 25.24 14.86 4.71
CA GLY A 338 25.18 15.84 3.61
C GLY A 338 24.92 15.22 2.23
N VAL A 339 24.67 16.08 1.24
CA VAL A 339 24.16 15.70 -0.09
C VAL A 339 25.18 16.04 -1.18
N LEU A 340 25.58 15.05 -1.97
CA LEU A 340 26.27 15.24 -3.24
C LEU A 340 25.28 15.09 -4.39
N THR A 341 24.98 16.18 -5.07
CA THR A 341 24.14 16.14 -6.27
C THR A 341 25.02 15.97 -7.51
N LEU A 342 24.81 14.88 -8.25
CA LEU A 342 25.48 14.64 -9.53
C LEU A 342 24.50 15.00 -10.66
N GLY A 343 24.68 16.19 -11.22
CA GLY A 343 23.74 16.80 -12.18
C GLY A 343 22.86 17.89 -11.58
N GLU A 344 21.83 18.29 -12.34
CA GLU A 344 20.91 19.38 -11.98
C GLU A 344 19.70 18.86 -11.24
N GLU A 345 19.37 19.43 -10.08
CA GLU A 345 18.32 18.94 -9.17
C GLU A 345 16.88 18.97 -9.77
N LEU A 346 16.60 19.81 -10.77
CA LEU A 346 15.30 19.90 -11.46
C LEU A 346 15.42 20.40 -12.91
N HIS A 347 14.83 19.70 -13.90
CA HIS A 347 14.35 20.38 -15.12
C HIS A 347 13.32 19.60 -15.95
N THR A 348 12.47 20.34 -16.66
CA THR A 348 11.44 19.86 -17.59
C THR A 348 11.99 19.36 -18.93
N THR A 349 13.30 19.43 -19.15
CA THR A 349 13.99 18.85 -20.30
C THR A 349 15.35 18.36 -19.84
N ALA A 350 15.77 17.18 -20.31
CA ALA A 350 17.00 16.52 -19.92
C ALA A 350 18.23 17.43 -20.19
N ILE A 351 18.71 18.11 -19.15
CA ILE A 351 20.02 18.76 -19.17
C ILE A 351 20.94 17.93 -18.27
N PRO A 352 21.57 16.85 -18.79
CA PRO A 352 22.42 16.01 -17.98
C PRO A 352 23.61 16.80 -17.40
N SER A 353 24.20 16.26 -16.34
CA SER A 353 25.60 16.53 -15.99
C SER A 353 26.49 16.30 -17.22
N GLY A 354 27.74 16.76 -17.17
CA GLY A 354 28.76 16.27 -18.11
C GLY A 354 28.86 14.73 -18.08
N THR A 355 29.62 14.17 -19.02
CA THR A 355 29.85 12.72 -19.13
C THR A 355 30.46 12.19 -17.84
N LEU A 356 29.79 11.23 -17.19
CA LEU A 356 30.33 10.52 -16.03
C LEU A 356 30.65 9.07 -16.42
N SER A 357 31.93 8.66 -16.33
CA SER A 357 32.40 7.34 -16.78
C SER A 357 33.16 6.54 -15.72
N TYR A 358 33.12 6.96 -14.45
CA TYR A 358 33.69 6.23 -13.31
C TYR A 358 33.01 4.86 -13.09
N ASN A 359 33.66 3.87 -12.48
CA ASN A 359 33.16 2.50 -12.44
C ASN A 359 32.22 2.20 -11.26
N LYS A 360 32.46 2.83 -10.10
CA LYS A 360 31.75 2.53 -8.84
C LYS A 360 31.30 3.79 -8.11
N LEU A 361 30.10 3.74 -7.53
CA LEU A 361 29.56 4.74 -6.62
C LEU A 361 29.40 4.11 -5.24
N ALA A 362 30.04 4.65 -4.21
CA ALA A 362 29.83 4.23 -2.83
C ALA A 362 29.15 5.35 -2.02
N ILE A 363 28.15 5.01 -1.23
CA ILE A 363 27.41 5.96 -0.38
C ILE A 363 27.37 5.40 1.04
N LYS A 364 27.98 6.11 1.97
CA LYS A 364 28.27 5.60 3.32
C LYS A 364 27.91 6.58 4.42
N ASN A 365 27.73 6.06 5.63
CA ASN A 365 27.75 6.83 6.88
C ASN A 365 26.79 8.05 6.88
N GLY A 366 25.55 7.87 6.44
CA GLY A 366 24.53 8.92 6.38
C GLY A 366 24.64 9.86 5.16
N GLY A 367 25.57 9.60 4.26
CA GLY A 367 25.71 10.37 3.02
C GLY A 367 24.55 10.16 2.06
N VAL A 368 24.25 11.19 1.28
CA VAL A 368 23.25 11.11 0.21
C VAL A 368 23.88 11.48 -1.13
N VAL A 369 23.62 10.67 -2.15
CA VAL A 369 23.88 11.05 -3.54
C VAL A 369 22.54 11.25 -4.24
N ALA A 370 22.33 12.46 -4.74
CA ALA A 370 21.10 12.85 -5.42
C ALA A 370 21.33 12.90 -6.94
N VAL A 371 20.40 12.32 -7.70
CA VAL A 371 20.45 12.26 -9.15
C VAL A 371 19.10 12.56 -9.80
N SER A 372 19.14 13.24 -10.94
CA SER A 372 18.00 13.71 -11.72
C SER A 372 18.38 13.74 -13.20
N ALA A 373 17.47 13.31 -14.08
CA ALA A 373 17.64 13.20 -15.54
C ALA A 373 18.66 12.14 -16.06
N GLY A 374 18.15 10.93 -16.34
CA GLY A 374 18.87 9.86 -17.07
C GLY A 374 19.95 9.10 -16.28
N VAL A 375 20.37 7.93 -16.78
CA VAL A 375 21.43 7.08 -16.17
C VAL A 375 22.84 7.67 -16.22
N GLN A 376 23.00 8.84 -16.84
CA GLN A 376 24.29 9.47 -17.10
C GLN A 376 24.95 10.02 -15.82
N SER A 377 24.20 10.14 -14.72
CA SER A 377 24.67 10.57 -13.41
C SER A 377 25.12 9.41 -12.50
N LEU A 378 24.94 8.18 -12.96
CA LEU A 378 25.40 6.96 -12.28
C LEU A 378 26.77 6.53 -12.86
N PRO A 379 27.47 5.56 -12.24
CA PRO A 379 28.73 5.02 -12.78
C PRO A 379 28.63 4.60 -14.27
N ALA A 380 29.68 4.15 -14.93
CA ALA A 380 29.53 3.38 -16.17
C ALA A 380 28.92 2.01 -15.85
N ALA A 381 27.98 1.53 -16.67
CA ALA A 381 27.49 0.17 -16.52
C ALA A 381 28.59 -0.82 -16.99
N ALA A 382 28.73 -1.95 -16.30
CA ALA A 382 29.51 -3.04 -16.85
C ALA A 382 28.82 -3.58 -18.11
N GLY A 383 29.57 -4.21 -19.03
CA GLY A 383 29.07 -4.71 -20.32
C GLY A 383 27.98 -5.81 -20.20
N THR A 384 27.93 -6.72 -21.17
CA THR A 384 26.89 -7.77 -21.27
C THR A 384 26.75 -8.64 -20.00
N VAL A 385 25.59 -9.30 -19.88
CA VAL A 385 25.08 -10.06 -18.72
C VAL A 385 26.07 -11.00 -18.02
N SER A 386 27.11 -11.51 -18.70
CA SER A 386 28.13 -12.39 -18.08
C SER A 386 29.12 -11.65 -17.16
N ALA A 387 29.02 -10.32 -17.06
CA ALA A 387 29.97 -9.44 -16.37
C ALA A 387 29.30 -8.47 -15.37
N ILE A 388 28.18 -8.86 -14.74
CA ILE A 388 27.55 -8.04 -13.69
C ILE A 388 28.59 -7.80 -12.59
N VAL A 389 28.85 -6.53 -12.29
CA VAL A 389 29.70 -6.10 -11.16
C VAL A 389 28.76 -5.79 -9.99
N PRO A 390 28.68 -6.66 -8.96
CA PRO A 390 27.67 -6.54 -7.90
C PRO A 390 27.73 -5.20 -7.13
N ASP A 391 28.89 -4.54 -7.14
CA ASP A 391 29.16 -3.32 -6.38
C ASP A 391 29.38 -2.08 -7.27
N ASN A 392 28.76 -2.01 -8.46
CA ASN A 392 28.71 -0.74 -9.20
C ASN A 392 28.12 0.38 -8.34
N ILE A 393 27.11 0.06 -7.54
CA ILE A 393 26.57 0.93 -6.51
C ILE A 393 26.71 0.21 -5.16
N ALA A 394 27.38 0.84 -4.20
CA ALA A 394 27.49 0.32 -2.84
C ALA A 394 26.78 1.26 -1.87
N LEU A 395 25.81 0.74 -1.12
CA LEU A 395 25.13 1.46 -0.05
C LEU A 395 25.54 0.86 1.29
N ASP A 396 26.10 1.67 2.19
CA ASP A 396 26.53 1.21 3.52
C ASP A 396 26.25 2.30 4.58
N GLY A 397 24.99 2.39 4.99
CA GLY A 397 24.44 3.47 5.80
C GLY A 397 24.12 4.74 5.01
N GLY A 398 24.18 4.70 3.67
CA GLY A 398 23.93 5.85 2.78
C GLY A 398 22.61 5.80 2.01
N THR A 399 22.26 6.91 1.34
CA THR A 399 21.04 7.05 0.52
C THR A 399 21.38 7.36 -0.94
N LEU A 400 20.81 6.57 -1.87
CA LEU A 400 20.68 6.97 -3.26
C LEU A 400 19.31 7.62 -3.46
N ARG A 401 19.29 8.91 -3.78
CA ARG A 401 18.06 9.69 -3.99
C ARG A 401 17.84 9.93 -5.48
N ILE A 402 16.68 9.51 -5.98
CA ILE A 402 16.21 9.75 -7.34
C ILE A 402 15.13 10.84 -7.30
N GLN A 403 15.44 12.02 -7.85
CA GLN A 403 14.57 13.21 -7.77
C GLN A 403 13.81 13.52 -9.08
N SER A 404 13.90 12.67 -10.11
CA SER A 404 13.63 13.07 -11.49
C SER A 404 12.19 13.51 -11.83
N ILE A 405 12.10 14.39 -12.85
CA ILE A 405 10.91 14.88 -13.55
C ILE A 405 11.20 14.72 -15.06
N ASN A 406 10.49 13.83 -15.77
CA ASN A 406 10.45 13.91 -17.24
C ASN A 406 9.13 14.55 -17.65
N SER A 407 9.16 15.84 -18.01
CA SER A 407 7.95 16.65 -18.17
C SER A 407 7.08 16.31 -19.39
N ALA A 408 7.59 15.50 -20.32
CA ALA A 408 6.87 15.17 -21.55
C ALA A 408 5.60 14.32 -21.31
N ALA A 409 5.41 13.73 -20.12
CA ALA A 409 4.31 12.80 -19.83
C ALA A 409 3.11 13.40 -19.07
N PHE A 410 3.16 14.67 -18.65
CA PHE A 410 2.10 15.24 -17.80
C PHE A 410 0.77 15.52 -18.52
N GLY A 411 0.75 15.44 -19.85
CA GLY A 411 -0.48 15.61 -20.65
C GLY A 411 -1.43 14.40 -20.65
N SER A 412 -1.02 13.20 -20.21
CA SER A 412 -1.81 11.97 -20.46
C SER A 412 -1.78 10.91 -19.35
N GLY A 413 -1.59 11.29 -18.09
CA GLY A 413 -1.65 10.33 -16.96
C GLY A 413 -0.53 9.28 -16.94
N GLY A 414 0.56 9.48 -17.69
CA GLY A 414 1.70 8.56 -17.74
C GLY A 414 2.66 8.68 -16.55
N ALA A 415 3.28 7.57 -16.17
CA ALA A 415 4.40 7.54 -15.21
C ALA A 415 5.74 7.84 -15.91
N SER A 416 6.67 8.47 -15.22
CA SER A 416 8.07 8.58 -15.66
C SER A 416 8.87 7.35 -15.23
N THR A 417 9.92 7.00 -15.98
CA THR A 417 10.77 5.85 -15.69
C THR A 417 12.23 6.24 -15.58
N TYR A 418 12.88 5.80 -14.50
CA TYR A 418 14.31 5.92 -14.27
C TYR A 418 14.91 4.52 -14.20
N THR A 419 15.54 4.08 -15.28
CA THR A 419 16.03 2.71 -15.35
C THR A 419 17.43 2.63 -14.74
N LEU A 420 17.64 1.83 -13.70
CA LEU A 420 18.98 1.52 -13.18
C LEU A 420 19.72 0.47 -14.04
N SER A 421 19.05 -0.08 -15.04
CA SER A 421 19.58 -0.89 -16.14
C SER A 421 19.42 -0.15 -17.48
N SER A 422 20.18 -0.50 -18.51
CA SER A 422 19.95 0.04 -19.87
C SER A 422 20.05 -1.07 -20.92
N GLY A 423 18.95 -1.78 -21.13
CA GLY A 423 18.90 -2.88 -22.09
C GLY A 423 19.81 -4.04 -21.66
N THR A 424 20.95 -4.20 -22.32
CA THR A 424 21.89 -5.32 -22.09
C THR A 424 22.99 -5.03 -21.06
N THR A 425 23.13 -3.78 -20.59
CA THR A 425 24.13 -3.38 -19.59
C THR A 425 23.48 -3.12 -18.23
N LEU A 426 24.04 -3.70 -17.18
CA LEU A 426 23.42 -3.82 -15.86
C LEU A 426 24.33 -3.21 -14.77
N ARG A 427 23.71 -2.66 -13.72
CA ARG A 427 24.40 -2.12 -12.55
C ARG A 427 24.10 -2.98 -11.34
N GLY A 428 25.09 -3.66 -10.80
CA GLY A 428 24.92 -4.33 -9.51
C GLY A 428 24.83 -3.30 -8.38
N MET A 429 24.00 -3.59 -7.40
CA MET A 429 23.90 -2.84 -6.16
C MET A 429 24.20 -3.77 -4.99
N ASN A 430 25.21 -3.41 -4.21
CA ASN A 430 25.57 -4.11 -2.99
C ASN A 430 25.13 -3.31 -1.76
N VAL A 431 24.32 -3.94 -0.91
CA VAL A 431 23.87 -3.37 0.37
C VAL A 431 24.77 -3.89 1.49
N GLY A 432 25.66 -3.02 1.96
CA GLY A 432 26.62 -3.28 3.02
C GLY A 432 25.97 -3.49 4.39
N PRO A 433 26.73 -3.93 5.41
CA PRO A 433 26.19 -4.31 6.72
C PRO A 433 25.43 -3.19 7.44
N ASN A 434 25.74 -1.93 7.20
CA ASN A 434 25.03 -0.79 7.80
C ASN A 434 23.73 -0.43 7.04
N GLY A 435 23.34 -1.24 6.05
CA GLY A 435 22.14 -1.06 5.25
C GLY A 435 22.27 -0.01 4.15
N GLY A 436 21.16 0.36 3.54
CA GLY A 436 21.12 1.37 2.49
C GLY A 436 19.71 1.89 2.29
N THR A 437 19.59 3.09 1.73
CA THR A 437 18.29 3.68 1.40
C THR A 437 18.20 4.00 -0.08
N ILE A 438 17.08 3.63 -0.70
CA ILE A 438 16.66 4.15 -2.00
C ILE A 438 15.49 5.09 -1.75
N GLU A 439 15.68 6.36 -2.09
CA GLU A 439 14.63 7.38 -2.04
C GLU A 439 14.15 7.70 -3.46
N VAL A 440 12.85 7.54 -3.70
CA VAL A 440 12.22 7.95 -4.97
C VAL A 440 11.27 9.10 -4.66
N SER A 441 11.76 10.33 -4.81
CA SER A 441 11.10 11.51 -4.25
C SER A 441 9.81 11.91 -4.99
N ASN A 442 9.60 11.43 -6.22
CA ASN A 442 8.44 11.77 -7.04
C ASN A 442 7.40 10.64 -7.08
N PRO A 443 6.11 10.88 -6.75
CA PRO A 443 5.07 9.85 -6.72
C PRO A 443 4.77 9.20 -8.08
N LYS A 444 5.12 9.85 -9.19
CA LYS A 444 4.89 9.35 -10.56
C LYS A 444 6.12 8.71 -11.20
N GLU A 445 7.23 8.66 -10.48
CA GLU A 445 8.48 8.08 -10.96
C GLU A 445 8.54 6.59 -10.63
N ILE A 446 8.91 5.78 -11.63
CA ILE A 446 9.18 4.36 -11.48
C ILE A 446 10.66 4.13 -11.72
N VAL A 447 11.39 3.81 -10.64
CA VAL A 447 12.76 3.31 -10.74
C VAL A 447 12.70 1.85 -11.18
N ILE A 448 13.21 1.57 -12.38
CA ILE A 448 13.21 0.23 -12.96
C ILE A 448 14.56 -0.42 -12.71
N TYR A 449 14.58 -1.47 -11.89
CA TYR A 449 15.77 -2.24 -11.54
C TYR A 449 15.65 -3.71 -11.93
N GLN A 450 15.51 -3.94 -13.24
CA GLN A 450 15.31 -5.25 -13.86
C GLN A 450 15.91 -5.24 -15.28
N ARG A 451 16.17 -6.39 -15.88
CA ARG A 451 16.78 -6.48 -17.23
C ARG A 451 15.84 -6.04 -18.36
N ALA A 452 14.58 -6.49 -18.33
CA ALA A 452 13.58 -6.17 -19.33
C ALA A 452 12.23 -5.89 -18.67
N ASN A 453 11.37 -5.10 -19.35
CA ASN A 453 9.99 -4.93 -18.91
C ASN A 453 9.21 -6.21 -19.23
N GLY A 454 8.68 -6.91 -18.22
CA GLY A 454 8.04 -8.22 -18.38
C GLY A 454 9.01 -9.41 -18.25
N ALA A 455 9.97 -9.33 -17.33
CA ALA A 455 10.96 -10.37 -17.05
C ALA A 455 10.34 -11.77 -16.91
N THR A 456 10.91 -12.74 -17.63
CA THR A 456 10.47 -14.15 -17.62
C THR A 456 11.42 -15.02 -16.81
N ILE A 457 10.83 -15.90 -15.99
CA ILE A 457 11.54 -16.84 -15.11
C ILE A 457 12.55 -17.70 -15.91
N GLY A 458 13.79 -17.74 -15.44
CA GLY A 458 14.86 -18.55 -16.02
C GLY A 458 15.59 -17.90 -17.20
N THR A 459 15.01 -16.89 -17.85
CA THR A 459 15.66 -16.15 -18.94
C THR A 459 16.18 -14.79 -18.49
N ASP A 460 15.52 -14.15 -17.53
CA ASP A 460 15.85 -12.81 -17.04
C ASP A 460 16.34 -12.77 -15.58
N ASP A 461 16.66 -13.94 -15.01
CA ASP A 461 17.23 -14.09 -13.67
C ASP A 461 18.62 -13.42 -13.63
N ALA A 462 18.70 -12.22 -13.05
CA ALA A 462 19.94 -11.46 -12.94
C ALA A 462 20.13 -11.00 -11.48
N PRO A 463 21.28 -11.32 -10.83
CA PRO A 463 21.57 -10.91 -9.47
C PRO A 463 22.00 -9.44 -9.44
N LEU A 464 21.03 -8.54 -9.64
CA LEU A 464 21.28 -7.10 -9.63
C LEU A 464 21.51 -6.63 -8.20
N LEU A 465 20.75 -7.15 -7.24
CA LEU A 465 20.90 -6.82 -5.83
C LEU A 465 21.74 -7.88 -5.10
N SER A 466 22.69 -7.43 -4.28
CA SER A 466 23.50 -8.27 -3.39
C SER A 466 23.71 -7.66 -2.01
N GLY A 467 24.26 -8.44 -1.08
CA GLY A 467 24.65 -7.98 0.26
C GLY A 467 23.64 -8.38 1.34
N SER A 468 23.98 -8.09 2.61
CA SER A 468 23.27 -8.57 3.80
C SER A 468 22.61 -7.47 4.63
N GLY A 469 22.83 -6.20 4.29
CA GLY A 469 22.24 -5.08 5.02
C GLY A 469 20.75 -4.90 4.79
N VAL A 470 20.14 -4.07 5.64
CA VAL A 470 18.73 -3.67 5.47
C VAL A 470 18.61 -2.66 4.34
N LEU A 471 17.78 -2.95 3.33
CA LEU A 471 17.45 -2.01 2.26
C LEU A 471 16.13 -1.29 2.58
N THR A 472 16.22 0.02 2.74
CA THR A 472 15.07 0.88 3.04
C THR A 472 14.58 1.57 1.76
N LYS A 473 13.28 1.43 1.47
CA LYS A 473 12.61 2.21 0.43
C LYS A 473 11.84 3.37 1.07
N THR A 474 12.12 4.58 0.63
CA THR A 474 11.43 5.82 1.05
C THR A 474 11.06 6.70 -0.15
N GLY A 475 10.31 7.77 0.10
CA GLY A 475 9.71 8.63 -0.90
C GLY A 475 8.53 7.96 -1.64
N PRO A 476 7.61 8.74 -2.21
CA PRO A 476 6.32 8.25 -2.67
C PRO A 476 6.36 7.49 -4.01
N GLY A 477 7.50 7.50 -4.73
CA GLY A 477 7.63 6.81 -6.02
C GLY A 477 7.82 5.30 -5.92
N PHE A 478 7.98 4.66 -7.09
CA PHE A 478 8.02 3.21 -7.24
C PHE A 478 9.47 2.72 -7.42
N LEU A 479 9.79 1.58 -6.81
CA LEU A 479 10.99 0.79 -7.05
C LEU A 479 10.55 -0.58 -7.60
N ARG A 480 10.82 -0.84 -8.88
CA ARG A 480 10.50 -2.11 -9.53
C ARG A 480 11.73 -2.99 -9.59
N LEU A 481 11.66 -4.16 -8.98
CA LEU A 481 12.74 -5.15 -8.94
C LEU A 481 12.64 -6.13 -10.11
N GLY A 482 13.78 -6.70 -10.49
CA GLY A 482 13.86 -7.87 -11.38
C GLY A 482 14.00 -9.16 -10.59
N ILE A 483 13.74 -10.27 -11.25
CA ILE A 483 13.90 -11.63 -10.71
C ILE A 483 15.38 -12.03 -10.62
N GLY A 484 15.71 -12.92 -9.68
CA GLY A 484 17.03 -13.56 -9.58
C GLY A 484 18.05 -12.88 -8.67
N ASN A 485 17.61 -12.10 -7.67
CA ASN A 485 18.48 -11.41 -6.70
C ASN A 485 19.06 -12.35 -5.63
N THR A 486 19.62 -13.50 -6.04
CA THR A 486 20.13 -14.55 -5.14
C THR A 486 21.35 -14.12 -4.32
N GLY A 487 22.03 -13.03 -4.70
CA GLY A 487 23.13 -12.46 -3.93
C GLY A 487 22.69 -11.60 -2.73
N PHE A 488 21.40 -11.27 -2.62
CA PHE A 488 20.87 -10.44 -1.55
C PHE A 488 20.29 -11.30 -0.42
N THR A 489 20.91 -11.25 0.75
CA THR A 489 20.49 -11.95 1.97
C THR A 489 19.98 -10.99 3.05
N GLY A 490 19.94 -9.69 2.75
CA GLY A 490 19.46 -8.64 3.63
C GLY A 490 17.94 -8.61 3.78
N LYS A 491 17.46 -7.63 4.56
CA LYS A 491 16.03 -7.42 4.86
C LYS A 491 15.50 -6.18 4.15
N TRP A 492 14.18 -6.05 4.07
CA TRP A 492 13.49 -4.90 3.47
C TRP A 492 12.75 -4.07 4.51
N VAL A 493 12.86 -2.74 4.42
CA VAL A 493 12.03 -1.80 5.17
C VAL A 493 11.34 -0.84 4.19
N LEU A 494 10.02 -0.81 4.22
CA LEU A 494 9.20 -0.03 3.30
C LEU A 494 8.54 1.12 4.08
N LYS A 495 9.17 2.30 4.03
CA LYS A 495 8.69 3.52 4.72
C LYS A 495 7.65 4.28 3.91
N ASP A 496 7.80 4.34 2.58
CA ASP A 496 6.88 5.06 1.69
C ASP A 496 7.02 4.58 0.23
N GLY A 497 6.03 4.92 -0.58
CA GLY A 497 5.94 4.56 -1.99
C GLY A 497 5.72 3.07 -2.19
N ASN A 498 6.18 2.56 -3.32
CA ASN A 498 5.86 1.19 -3.75
C ASN A 498 7.11 0.39 -4.11
N VAL A 499 7.23 -0.83 -3.60
CA VAL A 499 8.17 -1.84 -4.10
C VAL A 499 7.39 -2.85 -4.94
N GLN A 500 7.71 -2.91 -6.22
CA GLN A 500 7.06 -3.80 -7.18
C GLN A 500 7.96 -4.98 -7.54
N PHE A 501 7.42 -6.19 -7.53
CA PHE A 501 8.17 -7.42 -7.78
C PHE A 501 7.33 -8.47 -8.52
N GLN A 502 7.99 -9.41 -9.19
CA GLN A 502 7.33 -10.48 -9.96
C GLN A 502 7.08 -11.72 -9.10
N ASP A 503 8.12 -12.23 -8.44
CA ASP A 503 8.08 -13.43 -7.59
C ASP A 503 9.06 -13.32 -6.42
N ASP A 504 9.06 -14.32 -5.53
CA ASP A 504 9.85 -14.33 -4.30
C ASP A 504 11.36 -14.09 -4.51
N ARG A 505 11.93 -14.56 -5.63
CA ARG A 505 13.37 -14.43 -5.94
C ARG A 505 13.78 -13.01 -6.30
N ALA A 506 12.82 -12.14 -6.61
CA ALA A 506 13.10 -10.71 -6.77
C ALA A 506 13.43 -10.04 -5.43
N LEU A 507 12.96 -10.60 -4.31
CA LEU A 507 13.15 -10.04 -2.97
C LEU A 507 14.46 -10.47 -2.30
N GLY A 508 15.18 -11.45 -2.87
CA GLY A 508 16.48 -11.92 -2.35
C GLY A 508 16.63 -13.44 -2.39
N ALA A 509 17.71 -13.94 -1.82
CA ALA A 509 17.87 -15.37 -1.50
C ALA A 509 16.79 -15.83 -0.52
N ASP A 510 16.21 -17.02 -0.74
CA ASP A 510 15.26 -17.63 0.20
C ASP A 510 15.98 -17.95 1.52
N PRO A 511 15.52 -17.44 2.68
CA PRO A 511 16.11 -17.79 3.95
C PRO A 511 15.89 -19.29 4.22
N GLY A 512 16.93 -20.00 4.68
CA GLY A 512 16.81 -21.43 5.03
C GLY A 512 15.88 -21.73 6.22
N SER A 513 15.46 -20.70 6.95
CA SER A 513 14.52 -20.75 8.08
C SER A 513 13.83 -19.40 8.24
N LEU A 514 12.67 -19.37 8.90
CA LEU A 514 11.87 -18.16 9.09
C LEU A 514 12.67 -16.99 9.71
N VAL A 515 12.76 -15.89 8.98
CA VAL A 515 13.22 -14.58 9.46
C VAL A 515 11.99 -13.68 9.63
N THR A 516 11.60 -13.40 10.88
CA THR A 516 10.30 -12.78 11.22
C THR A 516 10.08 -11.38 10.65
N ASP A 517 11.17 -10.61 10.47
CA ASP A 517 11.19 -9.23 10.01
C ASP A 517 11.88 -9.08 8.64
N TYR A 518 11.85 -10.12 7.80
CA TYR A 518 12.47 -10.08 6.48
C TYR A 518 11.92 -8.93 5.63
N ILE A 519 10.60 -8.68 5.74
CA ILE A 519 9.93 -7.53 5.16
C ILE A 519 9.26 -6.76 6.29
N THR A 520 9.60 -5.48 6.45
CA THR A 520 8.94 -4.59 7.39
C THR A 520 8.17 -3.50 6.65
N PHE A 521 6.86 -3.46 6.84
CA PHE A 521 6.03 -2.33 6.44
C PHE A 521 6.04 -1.26 7.53
N ASP A 522 6.34 -0.02 7.16
CA ASP A 522 6.24 1.15 8.05
C ASP A 522 5.81 2.41 7.26
N GLY A 523 4.78 2.23 6.42
CA GLY A 523 4.10 3.25 5.61
C GLY A 523 4.02 2.91 4.11
N GLY A 524 4.95 2.09 3.60
CA GLY A 524 5.06 1.76 2.18
C GLY A 524 4.13 0.66 1.67
N MET A 525 4.22 0.38 0.37
CA MET A 525 3.41 -0.59 -0.36
C MET A 525 4.26 -1.68 -1.01
N LEU A 526 3.78 -2.92 -1.01
CA LEU A 526 4.24 -3.98 -1.90
C LEU A 526 3.23 -4.20 -3.02
N GLN A 527 3.73 -4.37 -4.24
CA GLN A 527 2.91 -4.69 -5.40
C GLN A 527 3.48 -5.85 -6.22
N SER A 528 2.62 -6.80 -6.57
CA SER A 528 2.97 -7.82 -7.56
C SER A 528 2.71 -7.35 -9.00
N ASN A 529 3.63 -7.63 -9.92
CA ASN A 529 3.41 -7.63 -11.38
C ASN A 529 3.68 -8.99 -12.05
N GLY A 530 3.77 -10.06 -11.26
CA GLY A 530 4.03 -11.44 -11.68
C GLY A 530 3.20 -12.44 -10.87
N SER A 531 3.82 -13.53 -10.39
CA SER A 531 3.17 -14.52 -9.53
C SER A 531 2.85 -13.99 -8.12
N GLY A 532 3.57 -12.97 -7.64
CA GLY A 532 3.34 -12.29 -6.37
C GLY A 532 3.51 -13.19 -5.14
N THR A 533 4.33 -14.23 -5.25
CA THR A 533 4.59 -15.15 -4.14
C THR A 533 5.59 -14.54 -3.16
N ILE A 534 5.28 -14.62 -1.86
CA ILE A 534 6.22 -14.42 -0.76
C ILE A 534 6.38 -15.76 -0.05
N GLY A 535 7.62 -16.26 0.02
CA GLY A 535 7.99 -17.56 0.56
C GLY A 535 7.82 -17.66 2.08
N ALA A 536 7.60 -18.88 2.58
CA ALA A 536 7.23 -19.10 3.98
C ALA A 536 8.25 -18.62 5.00
N ASN A 537 9.53 -18.54 4.61
CA ASN A 537 10.62 -18.13 5.48
C ASN A 537 10.85 -16.60 5.51
N ARG A 538 10.12 -15.82 4.71
CA ARG A 538 10.20 -14.35 4.69
C ARG A 538 9.10 -13.72 5.53
N GLY A 539 9.24 -13.75 6.85
CA GLY A 539 8.27 -13.15 7.76
C GLY A 539 8.01 -11.68 7.45
N ILE A 540 6.76 -11.27 7.63
CA ILE A 540 6.28 -9.91 7.38
C ILE A 540 5.97 -9.25 8.73
N THR A 541 6.63 -8.13 9.02
CA THR A 541 6.34 -7.28 10.17
C THR A 541 5.60 -6.03 9.71
N VAL A 542 4.44 -5.73 10.31
CA VAL A 542 3.72 -4.47 10.07
C VAL A 542 3.93 -3.56 11.28
N ALA A 543 4.83 -2.58 11.13
CA ALA A 543 5.16 -1.59 12.14
C ALA A 543 4.09 -0.49 12.23
N ALA A 544 4.21 0.42 13.19
CA ALA A 544 3.18 1.40 13.52
C ALA A 544 2.74 2.30 12.34
N GLY A 545 3.63 2.60 11.38
CA GLY A 545 3.29 3.34 10.16
C GLY A 545 2.36 2.58 9.19
N GLY A 546 2.14 1.28 9.43
CA GLY A 546 1.27 0.42 8.63
C GLY A 546 1.90 -0.04 7.32
N GLY A 547 1.11 -0.68 6.47
CA GLY A 547 1.55 -1.18 5.17
C GLY A 547 0.42 -1.28 4.18
N ARG A 548 0.78 -1.39 2.90
CA ARG A 548 -0.18 -1.65 1.84
C ARG A 548 0.26 -2.81 0.97
N ILE A 549 -0.69 -3.62 0.54
CA ILE A 549 -0.49 -4.65 -0.47
C ILE A 549 -1.39 -4.31 -1.64
N ASN A 550 -0.80 -4.15 -2.82
CA ASN A 550 -1.55 -3.93 -4.05
C ASN A 550 -1.43 -5.14 -4.96
N ASN A 551 -2.57 -5.67 -5.37
CA ASN A 551 -2.61 -6.83 -6.23
C ASN A 551 -2.75 -6.48 -7.73
N GLY A 552 -1.61 -6.37 -8.43
CA GLY A 552 -1.54 -6.30 -9.89
C GLY A 552 -1.72 -7.64 -10.62
N GLY A 553 -1.52 -8.78 -9.94
CA GLY A 553 -1.57 -10.15 -10.50
C GLY A 553 -2.30 -11.12 -9.56
N PRO A 554 -1.83 -12.36 -9.37
CA PRO A 554 -1.99 -13.08 -8.11
C PRO A 554 -1.00 -12.54 -7.05
N PHE A 555 -1.38 -12.61 -5.77
CA PHE A 555 -0.50 -12.29 -4.64
C PHE A 555 -0.69 -13.36 -3.55
N LEU A 556 0.37 -14.13 -3.29
CA LEU A 556 0.33 -15.33 -2.43
C LEU A 556 1.30 -15.14 -1.25
N ILE A 557 0.78 -15.12 -0.04
CA ILE A 557 1.55 -14.91 1.18
C ILE A 557 1.63 -16.23 1.94
N PHE A 558 2.75 -16.92 1.81
CA PHE A 558 3.04 -18.13 2.59
C PHE A 558 3.75 -17.82 3.91
N SER A 559 3.99 -16.54 4.19
CA SER A 559 4.77 -16.08 5.34
C SER A 559 3.87 -15.63 6.49
N PRO A 560 4.27 -15.87 7.76
CA PRO A 560 3.52 -15.35 8.90
C PRO A 560 3.64 -13.83 9.00
N LEU A 561 2.56 -13.20 9.48
CA LEU A 561 2.53 -11.79 9.82
C LEU A 561 2.80 -11.58 11.32
N THR A 562 3.42 -10.47 11.67
CA THR A 562 3.60 -9.97 13.04
C THR A 562 3.43 -8.46 13.10
N GLY A 563 3.22 -7.93 14.32
CA GLY A 563 3.13 -6.49 14.55
C GLY A 563 1.70 -5.99 14.81
N THR A 564 1.59 -4.68 15.00
CA THR A 564 0.36 -4.00 15.45
C THR A 564 -0.14 -2.95 14.46
N GLY A 565 0.66 -2.61 13.44
CA GLY A 565 0.29 -1.59 12.47
C GLY A 565 -0.82 -2.04 11.52
N PRO A 566 -1.56 -1.10 10.91
CA PRO A 566 -2.63 -1.43 9.98
C PRO A 566 -2.08 -1.92 8.64
N LEU A 567 -2.75 -2.88 8.02
CA LEU A 567 -2.44 -3.39 6.68
C LEU A 567 -3.62 -3.15 5.74
N GLU A 568 -3.42 -2.33 4.72
CA GLU A 568 -4.42 -2.06 3.69
C GLU A 568 -4.21 -2.94 2.46
N ILE A 569 -5.24 -3.69 2.08
CA ILE A 569 -5.25 -4.50 0.88
C ILE A 569 -6.00 -3.74 -0.22
N LEU A 570 -5.24 -3.30 -1.21
CA LEU A 570 -5.69 -2.59 -2.40
C LEU A 570 -5.82 -3.59 -3.56
N GLN A 571 -7.00 -3.65 -4.17
CA GLN A 571 -7.23 -4.51 -5.33
C GLN A 571 -7.99 -3.76 -6.42
N GLY A 572 -7.92 -4.29 -7.65
CA GLY A 572 -8.80 -3.82 -8.72
C GLY A 572 -10.28 -4.02 -8.36
N ALA A 573 -11.18 -3.32 -9.06
CA ALA A 573 -12.63 -3.32 -8.81
C ALA A 573 -13.35 -4.68 -9.04
N SER A 574 -12.61 -5.79 -9.23
CA SER A 574 -13.14 -7.12 -9.52
C SER A 574 -12.76 -8.13 -8.44
N LEU A 575 -13.71 -9.01 -8.09
CA LEU A 575 -13.50 -10.16 -7.20
C LEU A 575 -12.63 -11.28 -7.81
N SER A 576 -12.21 -11.15 -9.08
CA SER A 576 -11.24 -12.07 -9.70
C SER A 576 -9.83 -11.91 -9.15
N ARG A 577 -9.54 -10.79 -8.49
CA ARG A 577 -8.26 -10.55 -7.82
C ARG A 577 -8.37 -10.96 -6.36
N SER A 578 -7.33 -11.60 -5.84
CA SER A 578 -7.27 -11.96 -4.43
C SER A 578 -5.86 -11.84 -3.86
N VAL A 579 -5.78 -11.56 -2.56
CA VAL A 579 -4.56 -11.78 -1.76
C VAL A 579 -4.81 -13.04 -0.93
N GLN A 580 -3.96 -14.05 -1.14
CA GLN A 580 -4.07 -15.31 -0.41
C GLN A 580 -3.14 -15.31 0.79
N PHE A 581 -3.67 -15.62 1.98
CA PHE A 581 -2.92 -15.84 3.21
C PHE A 581 -2.88 -17.33 3.53
N ASN A 582 -1.66 -17.88 3.63
CA ASN A 582 -1.40 -19.31 3.76
C ASN A 582 -0.46 -19.66 4.92
N ALA A 583 -0.34 -18.78 5.91
CA ALA A 583 0.43 -19.02 7.12
C ALA A 583 -0.33 -18.54 8.34
N GLN A 584 -0.14 -19.24 9.46
CA GLN A 584 -0.67 -18.81 10.75
C GLN A 584 0.03 -17.53 11.20
N SER A 585 -0.74 -16.53 11.60
CA SER A 585 -0.22 -15.21 12.00
C SER A 585 -0.69 -14.79 13.39
N PRO A 586 -0.61 -15.65 14.43
CA PRO A 586 -1.22 -15.38 15.74
C PRO A 586 -0.67 -14.12 16.43
N ASN A 587 0.55 -13.70 16.08
CA ASN A 587 1.22 -12.53 16.66
C ASN A 587 1.00 -11.23 15.87
N TYR A 588 0.13 -11.25 14.85
CA TYR A 588 -0.31 -10.04 14.17
C TYR A 588 -1.65 -9.59 14.76
N SER A 589 -1.71 -8.36 15.23
CA SER A 589 -2.90 -7.76 15.88
C SER A 589 -3.36 -6.46 15.23
N GLY A 590 -2.68 -6.05 14.14
CA GLY A 590 -3.06 -4.88 13.37
C GLY A 590 -4.36 -5.06 12.62
N VAL A 591 -5.04 -3.94 12.32
CA VAL A 591 -6.27 -3.94 11.52
C VAL A 591 -5.95 -4.28 10.07
N ILE A 592 -6.66 -5.24 9.47
CA ILE A 592 -6.61 -5.48 8.02
C ILE A 592 -7.78 -4.79 7.37
N THR A 593 -7.51 -3.89 6.44
CA THR A 593 -8.54 -3.17 5.68
C THR A 593 -8.63 -3.70 4.27
N LEU A 594 -9.82 -4.08 3.82
CA LEU A 594 -10.11 -4.47 2.44
C LEU A 594 -11.10 -3.49 1.82
N THR A 595 -10.64 -2.71 0.85
CA THR A 595 -11.48 -1.72 0.16
C THR A 595 -12.14 -2.32 -1.09
N ASN A 596 -11.44 -3.24 -1.77
CA ASN A 596 -11.81 -3.86 -3.04
C ASN A 596 -11.28 -5.32 -3.12
N GLY A 597 -11.91 -6.19 -3.91
CA GLY A 597 -11.36 -7.51 -4.26
C GLY A 597 -11.55 -8.54 -3.14
N ARG A 598 -10.68 -9.56 -3.07
CA ARG A 598 -10.90 -10.71 -2.18
C ARG A 598 -9.72 -11.03 -1.27
N ILE A 599 -9.96 -11.38 -0.01
CA ILE A 599 -9.01 -12.07 0.85
C ILE A 599 -9.34 -13.56 0.78
N ASP A 600 -8.35 -14.37 0.44
CA ASP A 600 -8.47 -15.83 0.45
C ASP A 600 -7.60 -16.42 1.56
N VAL A 601 -8.18 -17.23 2.43
CA VAL A 601 -7.47 -17.95 3.47
C VAL A 601 -7.45 -19.43 3.12
N THR A 602 -6.29 -20.05 3.24
CA THR A 602 -6.12 -21.50 3.08
C THR A 602 -6.25 -22.20 4.44
N ALA A 603 -6.00 -23.51 4.50
CA ALA A 603 -6.06 -24.41 5.66
C ALA A 603 -5.14 -24.03 6.85
N THR A 604 -5.21 -22.79 7.33
CA THR A 604 -4.44 -22.23 8.44
C THR A 604 -5.34 -21.40 9.35
N ASP A 605 -5.31 -21.72 10.65
CA ASP A 605 -6.00 -20.93 11.66
C ASP A 605 -5.26 -19.60 11.89
N HIS A 606 -6.02 -18.54 12.17
CA HIS A 606 -5.47 -17.20 12.41
C HIS A 606 -4.59 -16.67 11.27
N ALA A 607 -4.92 -17.01 10.02
CA ALA A 607 -4.18 -16.57 8.84
C ALA A 607 -4.10 -15.03 8.71
N LEU A 608 -5.13 -14.35 9.24
CA LEU A 608 -5.27 -12.89 9.29
C LEU A 608 -4.86 -12.29 10.65
N GLY A 609 -4.31 -13.10 11.55
CA GLY A 609 -3.98 -12.73 12.93
C GLY A 609 -5.18 -12.58 13.84
N THR A 610 -5.07 -11.69 14.83
CA THR A 610 -6.04 -11.47 15.91
C THR A 610 -6.69 -10.08 15.87
N GLY A 611 -6.19 -9.19 15.01
CA GLY A 611 -6.75 -7.84 14.82
C GLY A 611 -8.11 -7.85 14.11
N THR A 612 -8.76 -6.69 14.04
CA THR A 612 -10.03 -6.53 13.30
C THR A 612 -9.81 -6.58 11.80
N VAL A 613 -10.75 -7.16 11.06
CA VAL A 613 -10.85 -7.05 9.60
C VAL A 613 -11.93 -6.04 9.25
N GLU A 614 -11.55 -4.97 8.56
CA GLU A 614 -12.43 -3.89 8.13
C GLU A 614 -12.74 -4.05 6.64
N LEU A 615 -13.99 -4.42 6.32
CA LEU A 615 -14.48 -4.46 4.96
C LEU A 615 -15.10 -3.09 4.63
N LEU A 616 -14.39 -2.31 3.82
CA LEU A 616 -14.75 -0.95 3.39
C LEU A 616 -15.14 -0.94 1.89
N PRO A 617 -16.23 -1.61 1.49
CA PRO A 617 -16.52 -1.88 0.08
C PRO A 617 -16.84 -0.61 -0.70
N LYS A 618 -15.84 0.01 -1.33
CA LYS A 618 -16.07 0.96 -2.42
C LYS A 618 -16.53 0.22 -3.69
N PHE A 619 -16.01 -0.99 -3.85
CA PHE A 619 -16.38 -1.99 -4.84
C PHE A 619 -16.70 -3.30 -4.11
N PRO A 620 -17.23 -4.33 -4.79
CA PRO A 620 -17.45 -5.61 -4.16
C PRO A 620 -16.19 -6.14 -3.48
N VAL A 621 -16.35 -6.63 -2.25
CA VAL A 621 -15.27 -7.26 -1.47
C VAL A 621 -15.68 -8.66 -1.06
N ALA A 622 -14.70 -9.54 -0.87
CA ALA A 622 -14.96 -10.90 -0.39
C ALA A 622 -13.93 -11.41 0.63
N ILE A 623 -14.39 -12.18 1.61
CA ILE A 623 -13.55 -13.08 2.42
C ILE A 623 -13.81 -14.49 1.96
N SER A 624 -12.79 -15.35 1.94
CA SER A 624 -13.02 -16.65 1.37
C SER A 624 -12.08 -17.77 1.68
N LYS A 625 -12.48 -18.95 1.19
CA LYS A 625 -11.66 -20.15 1.09
C LYS A 625 -11.88 -20.84 -0.26
N THR A 626 -10.87 -20.79 -1.14
CA THR A 626 -10.89 -21.50 -2.45
C THR A 626 -10.14 -22.83 -2.45
N SER A 627 -9.32 -23.09 -1.43
CA SER A 627 -8.41 -24.24 -1.44
C SER A 627 -8.11 -24.77 -0.03
N GLY A 628 -7.55 -25.99 0.00
CA GLY A 628 -7.16 -26.69 1.22
C GLY A 628 -8.30 -27.50 1.85
N ALA A 629 -8.03 -28.78 2.10
CA ALA A 629 -9.03 -29.73 2.64
C ALA A 629 -9.35 -29.49 4.12
N ALA A 630 -8.41 -28.95 4.92
CA ALA A 630 -8.68 -28.64 6.32
C ALA A 630 -9.46 -27.33 6.48
N ASN A 631 -10.18 -27.22 7.59
CA ASN A 631 -10.91 -26.01 7.96
C ASN A 631 -9.94 -24.81 8.15
N SER A 632 -10.47 -23.61 8.02
CA SER A 632 -9.76 -22.37 8.32
C SER A 632 -10.54 -21.60 9.36
N ARG A 633 -10.00 -21.42 10.57
CA ARG A 633 -10.65 -20.64 11.63
C ARG A 633 -10.09 -19.22 11.72
N LEU A 634 -10.97 -18.23 11.58
CA LEU A 634 -10.67 -16.82 11.77
C LEU A 634 -11.32 -16.33 13.07
N GLY A 635 -10.49 -15.99 14.06
CA GLY A 635 -10.94 -15.40 15.34
C GLY A 635 -11.12 -13.89 15.29
N ASN A 636 -10.86 -13.26 14.14
CA ASN A 636 -10.95 -11.82 13.95
C ASN A 636 -12.40 -11.33 14.08
N ASN A 637 -12.59 -10.17 14.71
CA ASN A 637 -13.82 -9.40 14.50
C ASN A 637 -13.82 -8.85 13.07
N ILE A 638 -14.96 -8.90 12.38
CA ILE A 638 -15.08 -8.49 10.99
C ILE A 638 -16.19 -7.43 10.87
N ASN A 639 -15.81 -6.24 10.44
CA ASN A 639 -16.71 -5.10 10.32
C ASN A 639 -17.15 -4.93 8.85
N PHE A 640 -18.45 -5.08 8.61
CA PHE A 640 -19.14 -4.92 7.33
C PHE A 640 -19.63 -3.49 7.16
N ARG A 641 -18.75 -2.59 6.69
CA ARG A 641 -19.14 -1.19 6.51
C ARG A 641 -20.05 -1.01 5.30
N ALA A 642 -20.86 0.05 5.34
CA ALA A 642 -21.79 0.39 4.28
C ALA A 642 -21.05 0.66 2.95
N GLY A 643 -21.63 0.20 1.84
CA GLY A 643 -21.07 0.41 0.51
C GLY A 643 -21.57 -0.63 -0.49
N SER A 644 -20.65 -1.13 -1.32
CA SER A 644 -20.92 -2.21 -2.28
C SER A 644 -21.13 -3.58 -1.58
N THR A 645 -21.41 -4.61 -2.39
CA THR A 645 -21.60 -5.99 -1.95
C THR A 645 -20.43 -6.54 -1.12
N ILE A 646 -20.75 -7.18 0.01
CA ILE A 646 -19.82 -7.99 0.79
C ILE A 646 -20.17 -9.45 0.59
N ASP A 647 -19.18 -10.25 0.16
CA ASP A 647 -19.34 -11.67 -0.09
C ASP A 647 -18.47 -12.52 0.84
N ILE A 648 -18.99 -13.68 1.23
CA ILE A 648 -18.24 -14.75 1.86
C ILE A 648 -18.29 -15.95 0.92
N ARG A 649 -17.14 -16.33 0.37
CA ARG A 649 -17.04 -17.41 -0.62
C ARG A 649 -16.35 -18.63 -0.04
N VAL A 650 -17.00 -19.79 -0.18
CA VAL A 650 -16.40 -21.09 0.18
C VAL A 650 -16.69 -22.04 -0.97
N ASP A 651 -15.63 -22.50 -1.63
CA ASP A 651 -15.74 -23.36 -2.82
C ASP A 651 -16.11 -24.80 -2.45
N GLY A 652 -16.48 -25.61 -3.44
CA GLY A 652 -16.70 -27.04 -3.24
C GLY A 652 -15.41 -27.82 -3.05
N GLY A 653 -15.45 -28.90 -2.26
CA GLY A 653 -14.31 -29.80 -2.09
C GLY A 653 -13.17 -29.26 -1.21
N VAL A 654 -13.38 -28.13 -0.54
CA VAL A 654 -12.45 -27.57 0.46
C VAL A 654 -13.03 -27.70 1.87
N GLY A 655 -12.19 -27.53 2.88
CA GLY A 655 -12.64 -27.47 4.27
C GLY A 655 -13.56 -26.27 4.54
N SER A 656 -14.18 -26.24 5.71
CA SER A 656 -15.06 -25.13 6.11
C SER A 656 -14.27 -23.85 6.37
N LEU A 657 -14.88 -22.70 6.10
CA LEU A 657 -14.43 -21.42 6.64
C LEU A 657 -15.19 -21.16 7.95
N ILE A 658 -14.47 -21.06 9.06
CA ILE A 658 -15.06 -20.86 10.39
C ILE A 658 -14.78 -19.42 10.83
N LEU A 659 -15.83 -18.63 11.00
CA LEU A 659 -15.76 -17.28 11.54
C LEU A 659 -16.16 -17.33 13.02
N ALA A 660 -15.24 -16.94 13.89
CA ALA A 660 -15.37 -17.09 15.34
C ALA A 660 -15.37 -15.77 16.12
N GLY A 661 -14.91 -14.67 15.51
CA GLY A 661 -15.09 -13.32 16.06
C GLY A 661 -16.45 -12.73 15.73
N ASP A 662 -16.71 -11.53 16.25
CA ASP A 662 -17.95 -10.79 16.00
C ASP A 662 -17.99 -10.26 14.56
N LEU A 663 -19.03 -10.65 13.82
CA LEU A 663 -19.40 -10.03 12.56
C LEU A 663 -20.34 -8.84 12.84
N ALA A 664 -19.92 -7.63 12.50
CA ALA A 664 -20.63 -6.40 12.85
C ALA A 664 -20.89 -5.49 11.65
N GLY A 665 -21.84 -4.56 11.76
CA GLY A 665 -22.10 -3.51 10.76
C GLY A 665 -23.44 -3.67 10.01
N PRO A 666 -23.83 -2.65 9.20
CA PRO A 666 -25.18 -2.56 8.64
C PRO A 666 -25.35 -3.13 7.23
N ASN A 667 -24.27 -3.58 6.59
CA ASN A 667 -24.34 -4.01 5.19
C ASN A 667 -24.87 -5.45 5.06
N THR A 668 -25.55 -5.74 3.95
CA THR A 668 -25.98 -7.10 3.61
C THR A 668 -24.77 -7.99 3.33
N VAL A 669 -24.77 -9.18 3.92
CA VAL A 669 -23.72 -10.19 3.77
C VAL A 669 -24.23 -11.30 2.86
N TYR A 670 -23.49 -11.59 1.81
CA TYR A 670 -23.82 -12.70 0.92
C TYR A 670 -22.92 -13.89 1.19
N LYS A 671 -23.50 -15.10 1.27
CA LYS A 671 -22.76 -16.34 1.06
C LYS A 671 -22.83 -16.67 -0.44
N SER A 672 -21.83 -16.15 -1.16
CA SER A 672 -21.57 -16.35 -2.59
C SER A 672 -22.62 -15.73 -3.52
N SER A 673 -22.58 -14.41 -3.65
CA SER A 673 -23.49 -13.60 -4.47
C SER A 673 -23.36 -13.91 -5.99
N ALA A 674 -24.51 -14.09 -6.66
CA ALA A 674 -24.62 -14.27 -8.12
C ALA A 674 -24.24 -13.03 -8.97
N GLY A 675 -23.53 -12.04 -8.39
CA GLY A 675 -23.29 -10.71 -8.98
C GLY A 675 -21.86 -10.41 -9.42
N ALA A 676 -20.89 -11.30 -9.18
CA ALA A 676 -19.58 -11.17 -9.82
C ALA A 676 -19.63 -11.81 -11.21
N ALA A 677 -19.35 -11.01 -12.25
CA ALA A 677 -19.31 -11.46 -13.63
C ALA A 677 -18.37 -12.66 -13.80
N GLY A 678 -18.94 -13.83 -14.05
CA GLY A 678 -18.22 -15.09 -14.24
C GLY A 678 -18.90 -16.23 -13.51
N THR A 679 -19.76 -16.94 -14.24
CA THR A 679 -20.41 -18.22 -13.95
C THR A 679 -19.92 -18.91 -12.66
N PHE A 680 -20.58 -18.63 -11.52
CA PHE A 680 -20.46 -19.47 -10.32
C PHE A 680 -21.30 -20.72 -10.59
N ALA A 681 -20.62 -21.82 -10.91
CA ALA A 681 -21.28 -23.06 -11.29
C ALA A 681 -22.31 -23.47 -10.23
N ALA A 682 -23.52 -23.80 -10.68
CA ALA A 682 -24.63 -24.30 -9.88
C ALA A 682 -24.39 -25.72 -9.32
N GLY A 683 -23.16 -26.03 -8.89
CA GLY A 683 -22.76 -27.32 -8.33
C GLY A 683 -21.86 -27.13 -7.10
N GLY A 684 -22.39 -27.44 -5.92
CA GLY A 684 -21.63 -27.81 -4.71
C GLY A 684 -20.66 -26.78 -4.15
N GLN A 685 -21.14 -25.65 -3.63
CA GLN A 685 -20.32 -24.75 -2.81
C GLN A 685 -20.20 -25.24 -1.35
N GLY A 686 -19.07 -24.98 -0.71
CA GLY A 686 -18.73 -25.48 0.63
C GLY A 686 -19.40 -24.74 1.78
N THR A 687 -19.01 -25.13 3.00
CA THR A 687 -19.65 -24.72 4.26
C THR A 687 -18.98 -23.49 4.89
N LEU A 688 -19.79 -22.49 5.23
CA LEU A 688 -19.44 -21.39 6.14
C LEU A 688 -19.95 -21.73 7.54
N VAL A 689 -19.11 -21.63 8.56
CA VAL A 689 -19.50 -21.84 9.96
C VAL A 689 -19.42 -20.50 10.70
N LEU A 690 -20.54 -20.10 11.31
CA LEU A 690 -20.68 -18.92 12.15
C LEU A 690 -20.69 -19.39 13.61
N SER A 691 -19.51 -19.40 14.22
CA SER A 691 -19.30 -19.90 15.60
C SER A 691 -19.21 -18.79 16.65
N GLY A 692 -19.02 -17.53 16.22
CA GLY A 692 -19.04 -16.36 17.09
C GLY A 692 -20.44 -15.78 17.29
N ASN A 693 -20.59 -14.97 18.33
CA ASN A 693 -21.75 -14.10 18.52
C ASN A 693 -21.63 -12.88 17.60
N ASN A 694 -22.62 -12.65 16.76
CA ASN A 694 -22.57 -11.61 15.74
C ASN A 694 -23.54 -10.47 16.04
N THR A 695 -23.16 -9.24 15.66
CA THR A 695 -23.91 -8.01 15.92
C THR A 695 -24.32 -7.24 14.65
N PHE A 696 -24.08 -7.81 13.46
CA PHE A 696 -24.49 -7.18 12.20
C PHE A 696 -26.01 -6.98 12.12
N THR A 697 -26.41 -5.92 11.42
CA THR A 697 -27.81 -5.47 11.30
C THR A 697 -28.36 -5.57 9.88
N GLY A 698 -27.51 -5.87 8.90
CA GLY A 698 -27.93 -6.15 7.53
C GLY A 698 -28.38 -7.60 7.34
N ASP A 699 -29.00 -7.88 6.20
CA ASP A 699 -29.46 -9.24 5.87
C ASP A 699 -28.29 -10.22 5.68
N LEU A 700 -28.53 -11.50 6.02
CA LEU A 700 -27.68 -12.62 5.62
C LEU A 700 -28.32 -13.36 4.44
N VAL A 701 -27.72 -13.27 3.27
CA VAL A 701 -28.25 -13.88 2.04
C VAL A 701 -27.42 -15.09 1.62
N ILE A 702 -27.98 -16.28 1.79
CA ILE A 702 -27.36 -17.56 1.43
C ILE A 702 -27.82 -17.96 0.03
N LYS A 703 -26.95 -17.72 -0.95
CA LYS A 703 -27.24 -18.05 -2.36
C LYS A 703 -26.81 -19.44 -2.77
N THR A 704 -25.71 -19.96 -2.22
CA THR A 704 -25.18 -21.29 -2.54
C THR A 704 -24.43 -21.93 -1.36
N GLY A 705 -24.41 -23.26 -1.33
CA GLY A 705 -23.74 -24.02 -0.26
C GLY A 705 -24.47 -23.92 1.07
N ALA A 706 -23.76 -24.20 2.16
CA ALA A 706 -24.33 -24.23 3.50
C ALA A 706 -23.74 -23.13 4.40
N VAL A 707 -24.57 -22.58 5.29
CA VAL A 707 -24.15 -21.85 6.49
C VAL A 707 -24.55 -22.65 7.71
N VAL A 708 -23.62 -22.85 8.65
CA VAL A 708 -23.86 -23.52 9.92
C VAL A 708 -23.74 -22.49 11.04
N ALA A 709 -24.82 -22.29 11.79
CA ALA A 709 -24.86 -21.45 12.99
C ALA A 709 -24.57 -22.31 14.23
N GLU A 710 -23.58 -21.91 15.03
CA GLU A 710 -23.20 -22.63 16.26
C GLU A 710 -23.35 -21.79 17.55
N SER A 711 -23.71 -20.50 17.42
CA SER A 711 -23.89 -19.56 18.54
C SER A 711 -25.29 -18.94 18.57
N ALA A 712 -25.68 -18.48 19.76
CA ALA A 712 -26.99 -17.90 20.09
C ALA A 712 -27.29 -16.54 19.46
N THR A 713 -26.35 -15.90 18.76
CA THR A 713 -26.59 -14.71 17.90
C THR A 713 -25.79 -14.82 16.61
N ALA A 714 -25.58 -16.05 16.11
CA ALA A 714 -24.73 -16.31 14.95
C ALA A 714 -25.30 -15.67 13.66
N LEU A 715 -26.61 -15.44 13.58
CA LEU A 715 -27.27 -14.83 12.42
C LEU A 715 -27.35 -13.30 12.50
N GLY A 716 -26.73 -12.68 13.50
CA GLY A 716 -26.74 -11.23 13.68
C GLY A 716 -27.91 -10.77 14.54
N SER A 717 -28.26 -9.50 14.41
CA SER A 717 -29.37 -8.88 15.16
C SER A 717 -30.72 -9.06 14.47
N ALA A 718 -31.81 -8.88 15.24
CA ALA A 718 -33.20 -8.90 14.75
C ALA A 718 -33.53 -7.84 13.67
N ALA A 719 -32.61 -6.93 13.35
CA ALA A 719 -32.84 -5.89 12.35
C ALA A 719 -32.71 -6.41 10.90
N GLY A 720 -31.89 -7.45 10.70
CA GLY A 720 -31.69 -8.10 9.40
C GLY A 720 -32.61 -9.31 9.23
N SER A 721 -32.74 -9.78 7.99
CA SER A 721 -33.38 -11.05 7.62
C SER A 721 -32.34 -12.09 7.16
N THR A 722 -32.55 -13.37 7.47
CA THR A 722 -31.80 -14.47 6.87
C THR A 722 -32.56 -15.09 5.68
N ILE A 723 -31.97 -15.02 4.49
CA ILE A 723 -32.60 -15.43 3.21
C ILE A 723 -31.84 -16.60 2.58
N VAL A 724 -32.49 -17.73 2.39
CA VAL A 724 -31.96 -18.96 1.78
C VAL A 724 -32.57 -19.19 0.40
N TYR A 725 -31.74 -19.13 -0.63
CA TYR A 725 -32.14 -19.37 -2.03
C TYR A 725 -32.24 -20.88 -2.35
N PRO A 726 -32.93 -21.25 -3.45
CA PRO A 726 -33.00 -22.64 -3.91
C PRO A 726 -31.61 -23.27 -4.09
N GLY A 727 -31.40 -24.43 -3.47
CA GLY A 727 -30.15 -25.19 -3.51
C GLY A 727 -29.11 -24.79 -2.46
N ALA A 728 -29.41 -23.83 -1.59
CA ALA A 728 -28.61 -23.47 -0.43
C ALA A 728 -29.26 -23.94 0.88
N ALA A 729 -28.48 -23.99 1.96
CA ALA A 729 -28.96 -24.44 3.27
C ALA A 729 -28.49 -23.53 4.41
N LEU A 730 -29.38 -23.30 5.37
CA LEU A 730 -29.04 -22.85 6.72
C LEU A 730 -29.14 -24.04 7.66
N ALA A 731 -28.11 -24.26 8.48
CA ALA A 731 -28.08 -25.32 9.47
C ALA A 731 -27.81 -24.78 10.86
N PHE A 732 -28.39 -25.41 11.88
CA PHE A 732 -28.09 -25.17 13.28
C PHE A 732 -27.35 -26.39 13.85
N GLN A 733 -26.22 -26.14 14.52
CA GLN A 733 -25.39 -27.18 15.12
C GLN A 733 -24.74 -26.62 16.38
N SER A 734 -25.21 -27.01 17.57
CA SER A 734 -24.51 -26.63 18.80
C SER A 734 -24.58 -27.71 19.87
N ALA A 735 -23.51 -27.82 20.65
CA ALA A 735 -23.44 -28.68 21.83
C ALA A 735 -24.29 -28.14 23.00
N ALA A 736 -24.58 -26.83 23.00
CA ALA A 736 -25.49 -26.15 23.90
C ALA A 736 -26.64 -25.54 23.10
N ALA A 737 -27.87 -25.58 23.60
CA ALA A 737 -29.02 -25.04 22.90
C ALA A 737 -28.80 -23.59 22.42
N ILE A 738 -28.81 -23.35 21.10
CA ILE A 738 -28.90 -21.99 20.54
C ILE A 738 -30.26 -21.45 20.96
N THR A 739 -30.31 -20.42 21.80
CA THR A 739 -31.57 -19.86 22.31
C THR A 739 -31.64 -18.38 21.97
N GLU A 740 -32.16 -18.06 20.78
CA GLU A 740 -32.56 -16.69 20.45
C GLU A 740 -33.81 -16.32 21.27
N GLY A 741 -33.78 -15.20 21.98
CA GLY A 741 -34.91 -14.73 22.78
C GLY A 741 -36.12 -14.37 21.92
N THR A 742 -37.33 -14.67 22.40
CA THR A 742 -38.58 -14.25 21.75
C THR A 742 -38.66 -12.72 21.70
N GLY A 743 -38.67 -12.14 20.50
CA GLY A 743 -38.72 -10.69 20.27
C GLY A 743 -37.40 -10.04 19.80
N SER A 744 -36.31 -10.81 19.73
CA SER A 744 -34.99 -10.36 19.22
C SER A 744 -34.45 -11.25 18.10
N ALA A 745 -35.30 -12.07 17.48
CA ALA A 745 -34.89 -13.12 16.56
C ALA A 745 -35.10 -12.75 15.09
N ASP A 746 -34.19 -13.25 14.24
CA ASP A 746 -34.17 -13.05 12.79
C ASP A 746 -35.27 -13.88 12.08
N ASP A 747 -36.01 -13.24 11.17
CA ASP A 747 -37.00 -13.89 10.32
C ASP A 747 -36.29 -14.67 9.19
N LEU A 748 -36.61 -15.95 9.06
CA LEU A 748 -36.03 -16.82 8.04
C LEU A 748 -36.89 -16.81 6.78
N TYR A 749 -36.28 -16.64 5.63
CA TYR A 749 -36.92 -16.74 4.32
C TYR A 749 -36.28 -17.88 3.55
N ILE A 750 -36.99 -19.00 3.35
CA ILE A 750 -36.39 -20.20 2.76
C ILE A 750 -37.06 -20.60 1.45
N SER A 751 -36.27 -21.18 0.56
CA SER A 751 -36.70 -21.69 -0.74
C SER A 751 -35.97 -22.99 -1.09
N GLY A 752 -36.69 -23.98 -1.59
CA GLY A 752 -36.12 -25.19 -2.21
C GLY A 752 -35.74 -26.29 -1.22
N THR A 753 -35.14 -27.35 -1.76
CA THR A 753 -34.83 -28.58 -1.02
C THR A 753 -33.46 -28.58 -0.33
N GLY A 754 -32.73 -27.46 -0.40
CA GLY A 754 -31.39 -27.34 0.17
C GLY A 754 -30.27 -27.96 -0.66
N VAL A 755 -29.06 -27.95 -0.08
CA VAL A 755 -27.86 -28.54 -0.70
C VAL A 755 -28.07 -30.04 -0.87
N ALA A 756 -27.98 -30.53 -2.10
CA ALA A 756 -28.18 -31.95 -2.45
C ALA A 756 -29.49 -32.57 -1.93
N GLY A 757 -30.53 -31.76 -1.70
CA GLY A 757 -31.82 -32.22 -1.16
C GLY A 757 -31.85 -32.44 0.35
N GLY A 758 -30.82 -32.02 1.09
CA GLY A 758 -30.71 -32.22 2.55
C GLY A 758 -31.58 -31.33 3.43
N GLY A 759 -32.28 -30.33 2.85
CA GLY A 759 -33.09 -29.33 3.56
C GLY A 759 -32.55 -27.92 3.38
N ALA A 760 -33.42 -26.95 3.08
CA ALA A 760 -33.07 -25.53 3.07
C ALA A 760 -32.89 -24.97 4.49
N LEU A 761 -33.55 -25.59 5.48
CA LEU A 761 -33.34 -25.37 6.90
C LEU A 761 -33.05 -26.71 7.58
N VAL A 762 -31.94 -26.81 8.29
CA VAL A 762 -31.48 -28.07 8.90
C VAL A 762 -31.19 -27.88 10.39
N ASN A 763 -31.64 -28.80 11.22
CA ASN A 763 -31.11 -28.97 12.58
C ASN A 763 -30.22 -30.21 12.61
N ILE A 764 -28.92 -30.00 12.80
CA ILE A 764 -27.93 -31.08 12.77
C ILE A 764 -27.85 -31.76 14.13
N ALA A 765 -27.69 -30.96 15.19
CA ALA A 765 -27.58 -31.43 16.57
C ALA A 765 -27.91 -30.30 17.57
N GLY A 766 -28.34 -30.69 18.76
CA GLY A 766 -28.77 -29.79 19.83
C GLY A 766 -30.22 -29.34 19.67
N SER A 767 -30.86 -29.04 20.80
CA SER A 767 -32.19 -28.43 20.80
C SER A 767 -32.06 -26.91 20.61
N ASN A 768 -32.21 -26.43 19.38
CA ASN A 768 -31.96 -25.04 18.97
C ASN A 768 -33.26 -24.25 18.83
N SER A 769 -33.17 -22.92 18.84
CA SER A 769 -34.31 -22.01 18.72
C SER A 769 -33.94 -20.76 17.91
N ASN A 770 -34.68 -20.51 16.84
CA ASN A 770 -34.70 -19.25 16.10
C ASN A 770 -36.07 -18.62 16.28
N GLY A 771 -36.22 -17.72 17.26
CA GLY A 771 -37.53 -17.17 17.66
C GLY A 771 -38.30 -16.38 16.58
N GLY A 772 -37.72 -16.17 15.40
CA GLY A 772 -38.34 -15.51 14.25
C GLY A 772 -39.19 -16.46 13.42
N ALA A 773 -40.00 -15.90 12.52
CA ALA A 773 -40.87 -16.67 11.64
C ALA A 773 -40.08 -17.42 10.55
N VAL A 774 -40.64 -18.53 10.08
CA VAL A 774 -40.12 -19.24 8.89
C VAL A 774 -41.05 -18.98 7.72
N ASN A 775 -40.59 -18.16 6.78
CA ASN A 775 -41.32 -17.73 5.59
C ASN A 775 -40.92 -18.61 4.39
N LEU A 776 -41.85 -19.43 3.91
CA LEU A 776 -41.63 -20.29 2.73
C LEU A 776 -41.90 -19.50 1.45
N MET A 777 -40.85 -19.09 0.75
CA MET A 777 -40.97 -18.34 -0.51
C MET A 777 -41.22 -19.27 -1.70
N GLN A 778 -40.74 -20.52 -1.63
CA GLN A 778 -40.97 -21.61 -2.57
C GLN A 778 -41.13 -22.92 -1.81
N ASP A 779 -41.48 -24.00 -2.51
CA ASP A 779 -41.59 -25.32 -1.91
C ASP A 779 -40.25 -25.68 -1.25
N SER A 780 -40.30 -25.94 0.05
CA SER A 780 -39.10 -25.98 0.88
C SER A 780 -39.07 -27.21 1.76
N THR A 781 -37.88 -27.77 1.92
CA THR A 781 -37.63 -28.88 2.85
C THR A 781 -36.97 -28.36 4.12
N VAL A 782 -37.50 -28.73 5.27
CA VAL A 782 -36.86 -28.57 6.57
C VAL A 782 -36.49 -29.95 7.13
N THR A 783 -35.25 -30.11 7.59
CA THR A 783 -34.73 -31.41 8.02
C THR A 783 -34.23 -31.33 9.46
N MET A 784 -34.75 -32.15 10.36
CA MET A 784 -34.19 -32.24 11.72
C MET A 784 -33.54 -33.62 11.85
N LEU A 785 -32.22 -33.65 11.74
CA LEU A 785 -31.45 -34.89 11.84
C LEU A 785 -31.53 -35.48 13.25
N ALA A 786 -31.48 -34.61 14.26
CA ALA A 786 -31.62 -34.95 15.67
C ALA A 786 -32.26 -33.79 16.45
N ASP A 787 -32.63 -34.06 17.72
CA ASP A 787 -33.08 -33.07 18.71
C ASP A 787 -34.23 -32.18 18.21
N ALA A 788 -34.37 -30.96 18.72
CA ALA A 788 -35.46 -30.06 18.36
C ALA A 788 -34.98 -28.75 17.71
N LEU A 789 -35.72 -28.21 16.76
CA LEU A 789 -35.62 -26.81 16.34
C LEU A 789 -36.93 -26.09 16.64
N LYS A 790 -36.88 -25.11 17.53
CA LYS A 790 -38.00 -24.21 17.84
C LYS A 790 -37.94 -22.96 16.97
N VAL A 791 -39.05 -22.62 16.33
CA VAL A 791 -39.19 -21.40 15.53
C VAL A 791 -40.48 -20.66 15.88
N GLY A 792 -40.57 -19.41 15.41
CA GLY A 792 -41.82 -18.68 15.35
C GLY A 792 -42.84 -19.31 14.39
N PRO A 793 -43.83 -18.56 13.90
CA PRO A 793 -44.81 -19.08 12.95
C PRO A 793 -44.16 -19.52 11.63
N THR A 794 -44.52 -20.70 11.13
CA THR A 794 -44.13 -21.17 9.80
C THR A 794 -45.24 -20.85 8.81
N ARG A 795 -44.96 -20.02 7.81
CA ARG A 795 -45.99 -19.47 6.91
C ARG A 795 -45.50 -19.31 5.48
N GLY A 796 -46.41 -19.22 4.52
CA GLY A 796 -46.10 -18.84 3.14
C GLY A 796 -46.98 -19.53 2.10
N PRO A 797 -46.93 -19.10 0.83
CA PRO A 797 -47.74 -19.67 -0.25
C PRO A 797 -47.25 -21.03 -0.77
N ALA A 798 -46.29 -21.67 -0.10
CA ALA A 798 -45.56 -22.82 -0.62
C ALA A 798 -45.79 -24.10 0.21
N LYS A 799 -45.32 -25.24 -0.32
CA LYS A 799 -45.32 -26.53 0.37
C LYS A 799 -44.22 -26.57 1.44
N LEU A 800 -44.56 -27.07 2.63
CA LEU A 800 -43.60 -27.49 3.65
C LEU A 800 -43.35 -28.99 3.54
N THR A 801 -42.12 -29.40 3.28
CA THR A 801 -41.68 -30.80 3.40
C THR A 801 -40.83 -30.95 4.67
N ARG A 802 -41.12 -31.94 5.51
CA ARG A 802 -40.44 -32.15 6.80
C ARG A 802 -39.85 -33.55 6.92
N ASN A 803 -38.53 -33.63 7.12
CA ASN A 803 -37.76 -34.89 7.10
C ASN A 803 -36.78 -35.05 8.28
N GLY A 804 -36.44 -36.29 8.63
CA GLY A 804 -35.50 -36.62 9.70
C GLY A 804 -36.15 -36.83 11.07
N ALA A 805 -35.47 -37.59 11.93
CA ALA A 805 -36.02 -38.14 13.18
C ALA A 805 -36.26 -37.12 14.30
N GLY A 806 -35.70 -35.90 14.21
CA GLY A 806 -35.84 -34.87 15.24
C GLY A 806 -37.25 -34.25 15.34
N THR A 807 -37.37 -33.18 16.11
CA THR A 807 -38.60 -32.40 16.32
C THR A 807 -38.50 -31.02 15.66
N TYR A 808 -39.46 -30.67 14.82
CA TYR A 808 -39.64 -29.29 14.34
C TYR A 808 -40.79 -28.65 15.10
N GLN A 809 -40.47 -27.70 15.98
CA GLN A 809 -41.44 -27.01 16.82
C GLN A 809 -41.69 -25.60 16.28
N THR A 810 -42.95 -25.23 16.06
CA THR A 810 -43.36 -23.92 15.51
C THR A 810 -44.57 -23.37 16.26
N GLU A 811 -44.81 -22.06 16.24
CA GLU A 811 -45.98 -21.47 16.90
C GLU A 811 -47.31 -21.73 16.19
N SER A 812 -47.28 -21.80 14.86
CA SER A 812 -48.41 -22.17 14.00
C SER A 812 -47.90 -22.47 12.59
N ILE A 813 -48.65 -23.27 11.83
CA ILE A 813 -48.31 -23.60 10.45
C ILE A 813 -49.38 -23.03 9.52
N ARG A 814 -49.02 -22.15 8.60
CA ARG A 814 -49.94 -21.53 7.61
C ARG A 814 -49.35 -21.60 6.21
N VAL A 815 -49.48 -22.76 5.57
CA VAL A 815 -48.80 -23.09 4.31
C VAL A 815 -49.77 -23.59 3.25
N ARG A 816 -49.32 -23.69 1.99
CA ARG A 816 -50.16 -24.21 0.89
C ARG A 816 -50.43 -25.70 1.05
N SER A 817 -49.42 -26.48 1.41
CA SER A 817 -49.57 -27.90 1.74
C SER A 817 -48.43 -28.37 2.65
N MET A 818 -48.64 -29.49 3.34
CA MET A 818 -47.64 -30.13 4.18
C MET A 818 -47.37 -31.56 3.73
N ASP A 819 -46.11 -31.96 3.82
CA ASP A 819 -45.65 -33.32 3.61
C ASP A 819 -44.69 -33.71 4.72
N LEU A 820 -45.19 -34.50 5.67
CA LEU A 820 -44.47 -34.92 6.87
C LEU A 820 -43.95 -36.34 6.64
N GLN A 821 -42.66 -36.47 6.36
CA GLN A 821 -42.06 -37.73 5.94
C GLN A 821 -41.51 -38.55 7.11
N ASP A 822 -41.04 -37.88 8.17
CA ASP A 822 -40.48 -38.53 9.36
C ASP A 822 -40.40 -37.57 10.56
N GLY A 823 -40.21 -38.11 11.75
CA GLY A 823 -40.03 -37.37 13.00
C GLY A 823 -41.29 -36.64 13.48
N THR A 824 -41.10 -35.70 14.40
CA THR A 824 -42.20 -34.96 15.04
C THR A 824 -42.26 -33.51 14.54
N THR A 825 -43.45 -33.05 14.18
CA THR A 825 -43.78 -31.63 13.99
C THR A 825 -44.70 -31.19 15.11
N THR A 826 -44.29 -30.24 15.94
CA THR A 826 -45.06 -29.79 17.10
C THR A 826 -45.53 -28.36 16.92
N VAL A 827 -46.84 -28.13 17.02
CA VAL A 827 -47.39 -26.78 17.20
C VAL A 827 -47.28 -26.42 18.68
N SER A 828 -46.42 -25.47 19.00
CA SER A 828 -46.09 -25.05 20.36
C SER A 828 -47.34 -24.69 21.16
N THR A 829 -47.43 -25.17 22.41
CA THR A 829 -48.55 -24.91 23.32
C THR A 829 -48.93 -23.42 23.35
N GLY A 830 -50.21 -23.13 23.17
CA GLY A 830 -50.78 -21.81 23.35
C GLY A 830 -50.92 -21.46 24.82
N ALA A 831 -50.76 -20.17 25.15
CA ALA A 831 -51.03 -19.66 26.49
C ALA A 831 -52.48 -19.93 26.93
N LEU A 832 -53.41 -19.93 25.96
CA LEU A 832 -54.77 -20.43 26.08
C LEU A 832 -54.97 -21.53 25.04
N PRO A 833 -55.70 -22.61 25.38
CA PRO A 833 -56.13 -23.61 24.40
C PRO A 833 -56.87 -22.96 23.23
N ASN A 834 -56.70 -23.52 22.03
CA ASN A 834 -57.42 -23.12 20.82
C ASN A 834 -57.34 -21.62 20.47
N SER A 835 -56.27 -20.93 20.88
CA SER A 835 -56.09 -19.49 20.60
C SER A 835 -56.11 -19.20 19.09
N PRO A 836 -56.90 -18.23 18.60
CA PRO A 836 -56.99 -17.88 17.18
C PRO A 836 -55.66 -17.58 16.49
N ALA A 837 -54.69 -17.04 17.22
CA ALA A 837 -53.35 -16.74 16.71
C ALA A 837 -52.55 -18.01 16.36
N LYS A 838 -52.82 -19.11 17.06
CA LYS A 838 -52.12 -20.40 16.92
C LYS A 838 -52.84 -21.43 16.05
N VAL A 839 -53.99 -21.07 15.46
CA VAL A 839 -54.70 -21.96 14.54
C VAL A 839 -53.85 -22.19 13.30
N SER A 840 -53.50 -23.45 13.04
CA SER A 840 -52.74 -23.85 11.86
C SER A 840 -53.67 -24.07 10.67
N THR A 841 -53.23 -23.74 9.46
CA THR A 841 -53.99 -23.96 8.23
C THR A 841 -53.11 -24.53 7.12
N THR A 842 -53.56 -25.59 6.47
CA THR A 842 -52.89 -26.17 5.28
C THR A 842 -53.92 -26.46 4.18
N GLY A 843 -53.52 -26.43 2.91
CA GLY A 843 -54.36 -26.79 1.75
C GLY A 843 -54.16 -28.21 1.24
N GLY A 844 -53.33 -29.00 1.90
CA GLY A 844 -53.13 -30.44 1.67
C GLY A 844 -52.23 -31.01 2.77
N LEU A 845 -52.40 -32.28 3.12
CA LEU A 845 -51.64 -32.93 4.18
C LEU A 845 -51.31 -34.38 3.79
N SER A 846 -50.04 -34.65 3.52
CA SER A 846 -49.50 -36.01 3.42
C SER A 846 -48.64 -36.34 4.64
N MET A 847 -48.80 -37.54 5.16
CA MET A 847 -47.98 -38.07 6.26
C MET A 847 -47.56 -39.49 5.95
N LEU A 848 -46.29 -39.83 6.17
CA LEU A 848 -45.81 -41.21 6.16
C LEU A 848 -46.01 -41.86 7.54
N GLY A 849 -46.09 -43.19 7.59
CA GLY A 849 -46.60 -43.94 8.76
C GLY A 849 -45.85 -43.78 10.09
N THR A 850 -44.69 -43.14 10.13
CA THR A 850 -43.94 -42.82 11.37
C THR A 850 -43.94 -41.33 11.72
N ALA A 851 -44.45 -40.46 10.84
CA ALA A 851 -44.48 -39.03 11.08
C ALA A 851 -45.55 -38.64 12.10
N VAL A 852 -45.24 -37.66 12.93
CA VAL A 852 -46.14 -37.13 13.97
C VAL A 852 -46.39 -35.64 13.73
N LEU A 853 -47.66 -35.25 13.79
CA LEU A 853 -48.09 -33.86 13.92
C LEU A 853 -48.75 -33.66 15.28
N ASP A 854 -48.00 -33.11 16.24
CA ASP A 854 -48.48 -32.82 17.59
C ASP A 854 -49.09 -31.42 17.65
N LEU A 855 -50.41 -31.34 17.82
CA LEU A 855 -51.13 -30.07 17.90
C LEU A 855 -51.06 -29.43 19.30
N THR A 856 -50.51 -30.13 20.30
CA THR A 856 -50.56 -29.76 21.72
C THR A 856 -51.99 -29.36 22.12
N ASN A 857 -52.24 -28.11 22.53
CA ASN A 857 -53.58 -27.60 22.87
C ASN A 857 -54.18 -26.67 21.79
N ASN A 858 -53.72 -26.78 20.55
CA ASN A 858 -54.10 -25.89 19.45
C ASN A 858 -55.09 -26.55 18.48
N ALA A 859 -55.63 -25.74 17.58
CA ALA A 859 -56.57 -26.16 16.54
C ALA A 859 -55.96 -26.05 15.14
N MET A 860 -56.55 -26.77 14.18
CA MET A 860 -56.07 -26.83 12.80
C MET A 860 -57.23 -26.86 11.79
N VAL A 861 -57.03 -26.24 10.63
CA VAL A 861 -57.88 -26.34 9.45
C VAL A 861 -57.09 -27.01 8.32
N VAL A 862 -57.60 -28.13 7.80
CA VAL A 862 -57.08 -28.81 6.62
C VAL A 862 -58.04 -28.56 5.47
N ARG A 863 -57.62 -27.80 4.46
CA ARG A 863 -58.41 -27.50 3.26
C ARG A 863 -58.07 -28.51 2.17
N GLY A 864 -59.05 -28.88 1.35
CA GLY A 864 -58.81 -29.71 0.16
C GLY A 864 -58.53 -31.19 0.40
N GLU A 865 -58.65 -31.68 1.65
CA GLU A 865 -58.55 -33.10 2.01
C GLU A 865 -59.92 -33.69 2.36
N THR A 866 -60.05 -35.02 2.33
CA THR A 866 -61.27 -35.68 2.79
C THR A 866 -61.27 -35.87 4.30
N LEU A 867 -62.45 -35.74 4.93
CA LEU A 867 -62.61 -36.00 6.36
C LEU A 867 -62.09 -37.39 6.75
N ALA A 868 -62.38 -38.43 5.95
CA ALA A 868 -61.91 -39.79 6.22
C ALA A 868 -60.38 -39.91 6.24
N THR A 869 -59.68 -39.22 5.34
CA THR A 869 -58.21 -39.21 5.31
C THR A 869 -57.63 -38.58 6.57
N VAL A 870 -58.16 -37.43 6.99
CA VAL A 870 -57.69 -36.71 8.18
C VAL A 870 -58.07 -37.46 9.46
N GLU A 871 -59.26 -38.04 9.53
CA GLU A 871 -59.73 -38.83 10.67
C GLU A 871 -58.89 -40.09 10.87
N ALA A 872 -58.49 -40.79 9.81
CA ALA A 872 -57.55 -41.91 9.92
C ALA A 872 -56.18 -41.50 10.49
N LEU A 873 -55.72 -40.27 10.20
CA LEU A 873 -54.50 -39.73 10.81
C LEU A 873 -54.69 -39.39 12.29
N VAL A 874 -55.88 -38.92 12.69
CA VAL A 874 -56.21 -38.63 14.09
C VAL A 874 -56.37 -39.93 14.89
N ASP A 875 -57.06 -40.93 14.35
CA ASP A 875 -57.21 -42.27 14.97
C ASP A 875 -55.85 -42.94 15.19
N SER A 876 -54.99 -42.91 14.17
CA SER A 876 -53.61 -43.36 14.30
C SER A 876 -52.86 -42.62 15.42
N GLY A 877 -53.09 -41.31 15.59
CA GLY A 877 -52.47 -40.49 16.63
C GLY A 877 -53.07 -40.71 18.02
N TYR A 878 -54.36 -41.04 18.09
CA TYR A 878 -55.12 -41.35 19.30
C TYR A 878 -54.55 -42.56 20.03
N ALA A 879 -54.14 -43.61 19.30
CA ALA A 879 -53.41 -44.77 19.82
C ALA A 879 -54.04 -45.35 21.12
N ALA A 880 -55.34 -45.68 21.06
CA ALA A 880 -56.12 -46.17 22.20
C ALA A 880 -56.09 -45.21 23.42
N ALA A 881 -56.35 -43.93 23.18
CA ALA A 881 -56.36 -42.82 24.15
C ALA A 881 -54.99 -42.42 24.73
N ALA A 882 -53.89 -42.98 24.23
CA ALA A 882 -52.55 -42.57 24.64
C ALA A 882 -52.09 -41.23 24.03
N TRP A 883 -52.68 -40.83 22.88
CA TRP A 883 -52.38 -39.57 22.16
C TRP A 883 -50.90 -39.36 21.82
N ASN A 884 -50.16 -40.45 21.67
CA ASN A 884 -48.73 -40.46 21.36
C ASN A 884 -48.41 -41.31 20.11
N GLY A 885 -49.44 -41.70 19.34
CA GLY A 885 -49.28 -42.48 18.11
C GLY A 885 -48.76 -41.65 16.93
N PRO A 886 -48.37 -42.33 15.83
CA PRO A 886 -48.07 -41.67 14.55
C PRO A 886 -49.34 -41.05 13.95
N GLY A 887 -49.21 -40.03 13.11
CA GLY A 887 -50.35 -39.26 12.60
C GLY A 887 -50.56 -37.95 13.35
N ILE A 888 -51.80 -37.47 13.44
CA ILE A 888 -52.14 -36.23 14.13
C ILE A 888 -52.45 -36.54 15.59
N ASN A 889 -51.61 -36.08 16.51
CA ASN A 889 -51.77 -36.34 17.93
C ASN A 889 -51.75 -35.05 18.78
N SER A 890 -51.75 -35.22 20.10
CA SER A 890 -51.73 -34.10 21.04
C SER A 890 -51.04 -34.51 22.33
N SER A 891 -49.85 -33.96 22.58
CA SER A 891 -49.15 -34.14 23.84
C SER A 891 -49.90 -33.52 25.04
N ALA A 892 -50.77 -32.52 24.80
CA ALA A 892 -51.65 -31.98 25.83
C ALA A 892 -52.80 -32.96 26.17
N ALA A 893 -53.33 -33.69 25.18
CA ALA A 893 -54.32 -34.74 25.39
C ALA A 893 -53.69 -35.97 26.05
N ALA A 894 -52.46 -36.34 25.68
CA ALA A 894 -51.72 -37.44 26.31
C ALA A 894 -51.53 -37.22 27.83
N GLY A 895 -51.45 -35.96 28.26
CA GLY A 895 -51.36 -35.58 29.67
C GLY A 895 -52.69 -35.55 30.43
N SER A 896 -53.83 -35.82 29.79
CA SER A 896 -55.17 -35.71 30.39
C SER A 896 -56.16 -36.74 29.85
N LEU A 897 -56.71 -37.56 30.74
CA LEU A 897 -57.72 -38.58 30.43
C LEU A 897 -59.07 -38.02 29.97
N SER A 898 -59.24 -36.70 29.95
CA SER A 898 -60.51 -36.04 29.70
C SER A 898 -60.55 -35.21 28.42
N THR A 899 -59.43 -35.14 27.71
CA THR A 899 -59.24 -34.27 26.55
C THR A 899 -58.79 -35.05 25.33
N ALA A 900 -59.09 -34.51 24.16
CA ALA A 900 -58.92 -35.15 22.86
C ALA A 900 -58.68 -34.12 21.77
N ILE A 901 -58.26 -34.58 20.59
CA ILE A 901 -58.44 -33.82 19.34
C ILE A 901 -59.74 -34.28 18.71
N GLY A 902 -60.73 -33.39 18.64
CA GLY A 902 -61.98 -33.66 17.93
C GLY A 902 -61.86 -33.27 16.47
N VAL A 903 -62.50 -34.04 15.59
CA VAL A 903 -62.48 -33.84 14.13
C VAL A 903 -63.89 -33.68 13.56
N ALA A 904 -64.10 -32.69 12.70
CA ALA A 904 -65.39 -32.47 12.04
C ALA A 904 -65.18 -31.89 10.64
N SER A 905 -66.13 -32.08 9.72
CA SER A 905 -66.14 -31.30 8.49
C SER A 905 -66.68 -29.89 8.74
N GLY A 906 -66.34 -28.93 7.88
CA GLY A 906 -66.92 -27.60 7.89
C GLY A 906 -68.44 -27.62 7.73
N ALA A 907 -68.98 -28.65 7.05
CA ALA A 907 -70.41 -28.91 6.96
C ALA A 907 -71.02 -29.30 8.32
N ASP A 908 -70.39 -30.21 9.06
CA ASP A 908 -70.84 -30.63 10.39
C ASP A 908 -70.78 -29.46 11.41
N PHE A 909 -69.84 -28.53 11.24
CA PHE A 909 -69.65 -27.35 12.10
C PHE A 909 -70.55 -26.15 11.76
N GLY A 910 -71.10 -26.06 10.54
CA GLY A 910 -71.93 -24.94 10.08
C GLY A 910 -71.21 -23.79 9.34
N GLY A 911 -69.94 -23.98 8.96
CA GLY A 911 -69.35 -23.39 7.75
C GLY A 911 -69.15 -21.87 7.61
N VAL A 912 -68.66 -21.13 8.62
CA VAL A 912 -68.33 -19.70 8.44
C VAL A 912 -67.06 -19.21 9.14
N ASN A 913 -66.87 -19.49 10.44
CA ASN A 913 -65.70 -19.03 11.19
C ASN A 913 -65.25 -20.06 12.24
N PHE A 914 -64.12 -20.70 12.01
CA PHE A 914 -63.50 -21.61 12.95
C PHE A 914 -62.31 -20.92 13.64
N LEU A 915 -62.50 -20.54 14.90
CA LEU A 915 -61.46 -19.93 15.75
C LEU A 915 -60.70 -18.78 15.07
N GLY A 916 -61.42 -17.89 14.37
CA GLY A 916 -60.85 -16.74 13.66
C GLY A 916 -60.34 -17.04 12.25
N GLN A 917 -60.47 -18.27 11.75
CA GLN A 917 -60.20 -18.65 10.36
C GLN A 917 -61.52 -18.79 9.58
N THR A 918 -61.56 -18.27 8.35
CA THR A 918 -62.65 -18.56 7.41
C THR A 918 -62.51 -20.01 6.92
N VAL A 919 -63.63 -20.75 6.93
CA VAL A 919 -63.68 -22.17 6.59
C VAL A 919 -64.79 -22.44 5.58
N ALA A 920 -64.53 -23.32 4.63
CA ALA A 920 -65.51 -23.84 3.68
C ALA A 920 -66.19 -25.10 4.23
N LEU A 921 -67.34 -25.48 3.68
CA LEU A 921 -68.04 -26.72 4.06
C LEU A 921 -67.20 -27.99 3.82
N SER A 922 -66.27 -27.92 2.86
CA SER A 922 -65.35 -29.01 2.51
C SER A 922 -64.08 -29.08 3.36
N ASP A 923 -63.82 -28.09 4.22
CA ASP A 923 -62.62 -28.09 5.06
C ASP A 923 -62.78 -29.10 6.21
N VAL A 924 -61.68 -29.68 6.69
CA VAL A 924 -61.64 -30.52 7.88
C VAL A 924 -61.09 -29.70 9.04
N LEU A 925 -61.81 -29.72 10.16
CA LEU A 925 -61.55 -28.93 11.35
C LEU A 925 -61.09 -29.85 12.47
N LEU A 926 -59.97 -29.51 13.10
CA LEU A 926 -59.45 -30.20 14.27
C LEU A 926 -59.38 -29.21 15.42
N ARG A 927 -59.92 -29.58 16.59
CA ARG A 927 -59.92 -28.74 17.79
C ARG A 927 -59.47 -29.57 18.99
N TYR A 928 -58.66 -28.99 19.87
CA TYR A 928 -58.40 -29.57 21.18
C TYR A 928 -59.63 -29.41 22.07
N VAL A 929 -60.31 -30.51 22.41
CA VAL A 929 -61.61 -30.52 23.07
C VAL A 929 -61.62 -31.46 24.27
N ARG A 930 -62.73 -31.51 25.01
CA ARG A 930 -63.03 -32.63 25.90
C ARG A 930 -63.69 -33.76 25.12
N TYR A 931 -63.48 -35.00 25.54
CA TYR A 931 -64.28 -36.10 25.01
C TYR A 931 -65.77 -35.81 25.19
N GLY A 932 -66.57 -35.99 24.13
CA GLY A 932 -67.98 -35.66 24.16
C GLY A 932 -68.39 -34.41 23.38
N ASP A 933 -67.47 -33.54 22.96
CA ASP A 933 -67.78 -32.31 22.22
C ASP A 933 -67.87 -32.59 20.70
N ALA A 934 -68.99 -33.18 20.27
CA ALA A 934 -69.20 -33.62 18.89
C ALA A 934 -69.22 -32.48 17.88
N ASN A 935 -69.79 -31.32 18.24
CA ASN A 935 -69.91 -30.17 17.34
C ASN A 935 -68.74 -29.18 17.44
N LEU A 936 -67.69 -29.53 18.19
CA LEU A 936 -66.51 -28.69 18.44
C LEU A 936 -66.87 -27.30 18.97
N SER A 937 -67.90 -27.17 19.80
CA SER A 937 -68.34 -25.89 20.39
C SER A 937 -67.38 -25.39 21.48
N GLY A 938 -66.62 -26.29 22.09
CA GLY A 938 -65.73 -26.05 23.22
C GLY A 938 -66.34 -26.45 24.58
N THR A 939 -67.59 -26.92 24.60
CA THR A 939 -68.28 -27.40 25.81
C THR A 939 -69.11 -28.62 25.50
N VAL A 940 -68.97 -29.67 26.30
CA VAL A 940 -69.81 -30.88 26.18
C VAL A 940 -71.19 -30.59 26.77
N ASN A 941 -72.25 -30.59 25.97
CA ASN A 941 -73.59 -30.24 26.43
C ASN A 941 -74.69 -31.09 25.76
N ILE A 942 -75.96 -30.68 25.95
CA ILE A 942 -77.12 -31.40 25.42
C ILE A 942 -77.14 -31.48 23.89
N GLY A 943 -76.54 -30.52 23.20
CA GLY A 943 -76.38 -30.51 21.75
C GLY A 943 -75.50 -31.66 21.28
N ASP A 944 -74.42 -31.96 22.01
CA ASP A 944 -73.55 -33.09 21.68
C ASP A 944 -74.22 -34.44 21.99
N PHE A 945 -74.96 -34.51 23.09
CA PHE A 945 -75.75 -35.70 23.41
C PHE A 945 -76.80 -35.98 22.33
N ALA A 946 -77.45 -34.95 21.78
CA ALA A 946 -78.42 -35.12 20.70
C ALA A 946 -77.78 -35.69 19.43
N ILE A 947 -76.55 -35.26 19.10
CA ILE A 947 -75.77 -35.80 17.98
C ILE A 947 -75.46 -37.28 18.21
N LEU A 948 -74.90 -37.64 19.37
CA LEU A 948 -74.62 -39.05 19.72
C LEU A 948 -75.89 -39.91 19.70
N ALA A 949 -76.97 -39.44 20.34
CA ALA A 949 -78.21 -40.19 20.46
C ALA A 949 -78.86 -40.45 19.09
N SER A 950 -78.74 -39.51 18.14
CA SER A 950 -79.26 -39.67 16.79
C SER A 950 -78.51 -40.71 15.94
N ASN A 951 -77.30 -41.08 16.36
CA ASN A 951 -76.43 -42.02 15.65
C ASN A 951 -76.11 -43.29 16.45
N PHE A 952 -76.78 -43.51 17.59
CA PHE A 952 -76.48 -44.63 18.48
C PHE A 952 -76.66 -46.00 17.80
N ASN A 953 -75.69 -46.91 17.98
CA ASN A 953 -75.53 -48.21 17.30
C ASN A 953 -75.35 -48.12 15.77
N LEU A 954 -74.96 -46.97 15.23
CA LEU A 954 -74.56 -46.82 13.82
C LEU A 954 -73.05 -46.68 13.70
N GLY A 955 -72.53 -46.86 12.48
CA GLY A 955 -71.16 -46.47 12.15
C GLY A 955 -70.98 -44.98 12.43
N GLY A 956 -69.89 -44.65 13.12
CA GLY A 956 -69.67 -43.33 13.68
C GLY A 956 -68.36 -42.70 13.25
N ARG A 957 -68.31 -41.38 13.40
CA ARG A 957 -67.14 -40.53 13.40
C ARG A 957 -67.28 -39.54 14.56
N TRP A 958 -66.24 -38.77 14.87
CA TRP A 958 -66.30 -37.80 15.97
C TRP A 958 -67.50 -36.86 15.89
N GLY A 959 -67.73 -36.24 14.71
CA GLY A 959 -68.86 -35.35 14.47
C GLY A 959 -70.25 -36.00 14.52
N THR A 960 -70.34 -37.33 14.60
CA THR A 960 -71.61 -38.07 14.79
C THR A 960 -71.69 -38.75 16.17
N GLY A 961 -70.70 -38.57 17.03
CA GLY A 961 -70.71 -39.04 18.42
C GLY A 961 -69.83 -40.25 18.73
N ASP A 962 -68.90 -40.65 17.85
CA ASP A 962 -67.84 -41.62 18.17
C ASP A 962 -66.62 -40.88 18.74
N PHE A 963 -66.46 -40.91 20.06
CA PHE A 963 -65.43 -40.17 20.79
C PHE A 963 -64.20 -41.02 21.13
N ASN A 964 -64.24 -42.32 20.89
CA ASN A 964 -63.12 -43.24 21.13
C ASN A 964 -62.46 -43.76 19.85
N TYR A 965 -62.93 -43.33 18.67
CA TYR A 965 -62.45 -43.70 17.34
C TYR A 965 -62.54 -45.20 17.04
N ASP A 966 -63.48 -45.93 17.66
CA ASP A 966 -63.68 -47.37 17.40
C ASP A 966 -64.55 -47.67 16.16
N GLY A 967 -65.06 -46.62 15.51
CA GLY A 967 -65.87 -46.66 14.30
C GLY A 967 -67.37 -46.86 14.54
N THR A 968 -67.83 -46.99 15.80
CA THR A 968 -69.22 -47.26 16.15
C THR A 968 -69.70 -46.39 17.30
N VAL A 969 -70.76 -45.61 17.11
CA VAL A 969 -71.35 -44.81 18.20
C VAL A 969 -72.08 -45.72 19.19
N ASN A 970 -71.54 -45.92 20.39
CA ASN A 970 -72.06 -46.88 21.36
C ASN A 970 -71.99 -46.39 22.82
N ILE A 971 -72.16 -47.31 23.77
CA ILE A 971 -72.15 -47.00 25.21
C ILE A 971 -70.78 -46.50 25.72
N GLY A 972 -69.69 -46.88 25.04
CA GLY A 972 -68.34 -46.39 25.29
C GLY A 972 -68.24 -44.88 25.06
N ASP A 973 -68.79 -44.39 23.96
CA ASP A 973 -68.83 -42.96 23.64
C ASP A 973 -69.74 -42.17 24.57
N PHE A 974 -70.90 -42.74 24.90
CA PHE A 974 -71.80 -42.13 25.87
C PHE A 974 -71.12 -41.97 27.23
N SER A 975 -70.31 -42.96 27.65
CA SER A 975 -69.54 -42.90 28.90
C SER A 975 -68.52 -41.78 28.89
N LEU A 976 -67.83 -41.57 27.75
CA LEU A 976 -66.88 -40.48 27.56
C LEU A 976 -67.55 -39.09 27.57
N LEU A 977 -68.71 -38.96 26.92
CA LEU A 977 -69.51 -37.73 26.94
C LEU A 977 -70.05 -37.44 28.34
N ALA A 978 -70.67 -38.43 28.99
CA ALA A 978 -71.28 -38.27 30.30
C ALA A 978 -70.25 -37.87 31.37
N ALA A 979 -69.03 -38.41 31.30
CA ALA A 979 -67.93 -38.06 32.20
C ALA A 979 -67.47 -36.59 32.06
N ASN A 980 -67.79 -35.93 30.94
CA ASN A 980 -67.40 -34.56 30.65
C ASN A 980 -68.60 -33.60 30.54
N PHE A 981 -69.83 -34.04 30.82
CA PHE A 981 -71.03 -33.25 30.60
C PHE A 981 -71.01 -31.91 31.36
N ASN A 982 -71.38 -30.84 30.66
CA ASN A 982 -71.34 -29.45 31.11
C ASN A 982 -69.93 -28.91 31.43
N LEU A 983 -68.87 -29.57 30.93
CA LEU A 983 -67.49 -29.14 31.04
C LEU A 983 -66.91 -28.73 29.68
N GLY A 984 -65.98 -27.78 29.70
CA GLY A 984 -65.15 -27.39 28.56
C GLY A 984 -63.67 -27.54 28.88
N VAL A 985 -62.81 -27.39 27.88
CA VAL A 985 -61.36 -27.34 28.10
C VAL A 985 -61.05 -26.10 28.97
N PRO A 986 -60.35 -26.24 30.12
CA PRO A 986 -60.07 -25.10 31.00
C PRO A 986 -59.30 -23.99 30.27
N GLY A 987 -59.83 -22.77 30.29
CA GLY A 987 -59.23 -21.62 29.63
C GLY A 987 -59.53 -21.49 28.13
N ASP A 988 -60.25 -22.44 27.53
CA ASP A 988 -60.85 -22.25 26.20
C ASP A 988 -62.02 -21.26 26.29
N LEU A 989 -62.16 -20.40 25.28
CA LEU A 989 -63.21 -19.39 25.26
C LEU A 989 -64.53 -20.02 24.79
N PRO A 990 -65.66 -19.85 25.52
CA PRO A 990 -66.96 -20.34 25.06
C PRO A 990 -67.33 -19.65 23.74
N ARG A 991 -67.59 -20.41 22.67
CA ARG A 991 -68.09 -19.87 21.40
C ARG A 991 -69.45 -20.50 21.13
N GLY A 992 -70.48 -19.66 21.22
CA GLY A 992 -71.87 -20.10 21.14
C GLY A 992 -72.17 -20.80 19.82
N ALA A 993 -72.85 -21.94 19.92
CA ALA A 993 -73.61 -22.51 18.81
C ALA A 993 -74.51 -21.43 18.22
N ALA A 994 -74.68 -21.42 16.89
CA ALA A 994 -75.74 -20.66 16.26
C ALA A 994 -77.06 -21.09 16.92
N VAL A 995 -77.63 -20.24 17.76
CA VAL A 995 -78.97 -20.43 18.30
C VAL A 995 -79.93 -20.23 17.12
N PRO A 996 -80.75 -21.22 16.75
CA PRO A 996 -81.86 -20.96 15.84
C PRO A 996 -82.73 -19.87 16.47
N GLU A 997 -82.90 -18.76 15.77
CA GLU A 997 -83.69 -17.62 16.24
C GLU A 997 -85.06 -18.13 16.76
N PRO A 998 -85.48 -17.74 17.97
CA PRO A 998 -86.82 -18.09 18.44
C PRO A 998 -87.84 -17.47 17.49
N VAL A 999 -88.83 -18.28 17.11
CA VAL A 999 -90.00 -17.92 16.29
C VAL A 999 -90.92 -16.95 17.06
N ALA A 1000 -90.40 -15.79 17.45
CA ALA A 1000 -91.08 -14.76 18.23
C ALA A 1000 -91.45 -13.52 17.39
N GLY A 1001 -91.41 -13.63 16.05
CA GLY A 1001 -91.79 -12.56 15.11
C GLY A 1001 -93.25 -12.60 14.62
N SER A 1002 -94.01 -13.67 14.88
CA SER A 1002 -95.33 -13.88 14.25
C SER A 1002 -96.54 -13.69 15.17
N LEU A 1003 -96.34 -13.20 16.41
CA LEU A 1003 -97.42 -13.00 17.40
C LEU A 1003 -97.80 -11.53 17.65
N LEU A 1004 -97.18 -10.58 16.94
CA LEU A 1004 -97.42 -9.13 17.06
C LEU A 1004 -98.37 -8.54 15.99
N ALA A 1005 -99.12 -9.38 15.25
CA ALA A 1005 -100.14 -8.95 14.29
C ALA A 1005 -101.60 -9.35 14.66
N ILE A 1006 -101.84 -9.99 15.82
CA ILE A 1006 -103.21 -10.38 16.26
C ILE A 1006 -103.59 -9.77 17.63
N GLY A 1007 -102.65 -9.19 18.39
CA GLY A 1007 -102.92 -8.53 19.68
C GLY A 1007 -103.56 -7.13 19.62
N GLY A 1008 -103.64 -6.52 18.43
CA GLY A 1008 -104.20 -5.17 18.23
C GLY A 1008 -105.72 -5.07 18.11
N LEU A 1009 -106.46 -6.20 18.13
CA LEU A 1009 -107.89 -6.24 17.80
C LEU A 1009 -108.84 -6.59 18.96
N LEU A 1010 -108.37 -6.75 20.21
CA LEU A 1010 -109.24 -7.08 21.35
C LEU A 1010 -109.08 -6.20 22.61
N ALA A 1011 -108.40 -5.04 22.53
CA ALA A 1011 -108.48 -3.99 23.55
C ALA A 1011 -109.75 -3.13 23.42
N GLY A 1012 -110.91 -3.79 23.22
CA GLY A 1012 -112.23 -3.18 23.19
C GLY A 1012 -113.19 -3.92 24.10
N ARG A 1013 -113.47 -3.31 25.27
CA ARG A 1013 -114.51 -3.65 26.27
C ARG A 1013 -114.12 -4.80 27.22
N ARG A 1014 -114.38 -4.76 28.53
CA ARG A 1014 -114.86 -3.73 29.47
C ARG A 1014 -114.71 -4.36 30.86
N ARG A 1015 -114.40 -3.52 31.84
CA ARG A 1015 -114.54 -3.70 33.30
C ARG A 1015 -115.75 -4.56 33.73
N ARG A 1016 -115.54 -5.47 34.69
CA ARG A 1016 -115.98 -5.34 36.08
C ARG A 1016 -115.23 -6.32 36.97
#